data_AF-A0A0M9EDL6-F1
#
_entry.id   AF-A0A0M9EDL6-F1
#
_cell.length_a   1.000
_cell.length_b   1.000
_cell.length_c   1.000
_cell.angle_alpha   90.00
_cell.angle_beta   90.00
_cell.angle_gamma   90.00
#
_symmetry.space_group_name_H-M   'P 1'
#
loop_
_entity.id
_entity.type
_entity.pdbx_description
1 polymer ?
#
loop_
_entity_poly.entity_id
_entity_poly.type
_entity_poly.pdbx_seq_one_letter_code
_entity_poly.pdbx_strand_id
1 'polypeptide(L)'
;EGGVLGDAEPLFVLRKLSASKLAEKRDAALKQYDLKDNYLGAFEDADGTQNFLNGLQNYPFLKGMQTNLYKCFLPQAWMIGRQGSGVSGFLHPEGIYDDPKGGGFRMEVYPRLRSHFQYQNELNLFAEVDHHAKFSINIFATKNKKMGVFYHLANLYTPSTVDKSFEHTGFGPVPGIKDDNNKWNTNGHKERIIQCTHTELALFAKLYDAEGTPTLAARLPAVHSSQIVEVLRKFAEQPRRLGDLKGEYYSTVMWDETNAVKKTHTIKRQTCFPKDASQWILSGPHFFVGNPFYKTPRAKCTQNSHYDILDLTTLPDDYLPRTNYVPDCDEVEYRRRTPKFQTKDGKLTTVTDCYRFVNRRMFGSSSERSLITTIIPNGVGHIHPVLSTTFLNTNNLLVFNALCQSILFDFFIKTTGKSDLYESTLKQLPIIYEQNQFIKKIIIHLKARNLANICLTNHYSFLWKKSWLSDFKYAYWAKPDTRLTNTYFKSLTPTWQHNCALRTEYARRHALVEIDVLAAMALNLTLEELKTIYRVQFPVMRQYESDTWYDQNGRIVFTCSKGLIGVGFSRPEWNNIKDMKSGTVERTIIDNTMPGGTMERTITYKAPFDRCDREKDYEVVWREFERRFKDEGK
;
A
#
# COMPACT_ATOMS: atom_id res chain seq x y z
N GLU A 1 28.27 -3.62 25.93
CA GLU A 1 27.88 -2.35 26.61
C GLU A 1 26.61 -2.43 27.46
N GLY A 2 25.40 -2.51 26.88
CA GLY A 2 24.14 -2.45 27.66
C GLY A 2 23.92 -3.61 28.64
N GLY A 3 24.47 -4.79 28.35
CA GLY A 3 24.44 -5.95 29.26
C GLY A 3 25.20 -5.69 30.57
N VAL A 4 26.42 -5.14 30.48
CA VAL A 4 27.26 -4.82 31.66
C VAL A 4 26.56 -3.86 32.62
N LEU A 5 25.88 -2.84 32.08
CA LEU A 5 25.09 -1.90 32.88
C LEU A 5 23.81 -2.54 33.43
N GLY A 6 23.19 -3.43 32.67
CA GLY A 6 21.96 -4.14 33.06
C GLY A 6 22.18 -5.20 34.13
N ASP A 7 23.34 -5.85 34.14
CA ASP A 7 23.70 -6.85 35.16
C ASP A 7 23.89 -6.20 36.54
N ALA A 8 24.41 -4.97 36.57
CA ALA A 8 24.60 -4.21 37.81
C ALA A 8 23.34 -3.42 38.24
N GLU A 9 22.54 -2.94 37.29
CA GLU A 9 21.26 -2.26 37.54
C GLU A 9 20.13 -2.90 36.73
N PRO A 10 19.52 -3.99 37.27
CA PRO A 10 18.46 -4.73 36.60
C PRO A 10 17.24 -3.88 36.21
N LEU A 11 16.98 -2.74 36.89
CA LEU A 11 15.89 -1.85 36.52
C LEU A 11 16.05 -1.27 35.11
N PHE A 12 17.27 -1.15 34.59
CA PHE A 12 17.50 -0.68 33.23
C PHE A 12 16.91 -1.64 32.18
N VAL A 13 17.05 -2.94 32.44
CA VAL A 13 16.52 -4.02 31.59
C VAL A 13 15.02 -4.19 31.83
N LEU A 14 14.60 -4.27 33.10
CA LEU A 14 13.20 -4.49 33.48
C LEU A 14 12.27 -3.35 33.03
N ARG A 15 12.73 -2.10 33.08
CA ARG A 15 11.95 -0.94 32.60
C ARG A 15 12.10 -0.65 31.12
N LYS A 16 12.88 -1.45 30.38
CA LYS A 16 13.16 -1.27 28.94
C LYS A 16 13.53 0.18 28.62
N LEU A 17 14.49 0.76 29.37
CA LEU A 17 14.91 2.13 29.13
C LEU A 17 15.41 2.29 27.68
N SER A 18 15.02 3.38 27.02
CA SER A 18 15.50 3.68 25.66
C SER A 18 17.01 3.94 25.68
N ALA A 19 17.69 3.69 24.55
CA ALA A 19 19.12 3.94 24.41
C ALA A 19 19.53 5.37 24.81
N SER A 20 18.68 6.37 24.52
CA SER A 20 18.91 7.76 24.93
C SER A 20 18.90 7.96 26.45
N LYS A 21 17.91 7.39 27.16
CA LYS A 21 17.83 7.45 28.62
C LYS A 21 18.93 6.63 29.29
N LEU A 22 19.33 5.53 28.65
CA LEU A 22 20.46 4.72 29.11
C LEU A 22 21.77 5.53 28.99
N ALA A 23 21.95 6.26 27.88
CA ALA A 23 23.12 7.13 27.68
C ALA A 23 23.20 8.27 28.70
N GLU A 24 22.06 8.86 29.10
CA GLU A 24 21.99 9.88 30.16
C GLU A 24 22.37 9.32 31.54
N LYS A 25 22.00 8.08 31.83
CA LYS A 25 22.24 7.42 33.12
C LYS A 25 23.57 6.68 33.20
N ARG A 26 24.22 6.45 32.07
CA ARG A 26 25.45 5.66 31.93
C ARG A 26 26.56 6.15 32.85
N ASP A 27 26.89 7.44 32.82
CA ASP A 27 28.01 7.96 33.61
C ASP A 27 27.77 7.84 35.11
N ALA A 28 26.52 7.98 35.55
CA ALA A 28 26.14 7.79 36.94
C ALA A 28 26.24 6.31 37.35
N ALA A 29 25.75 5.39 36.50
CA ALA A 29 25.80 3.94 36.76
C ALA A 29 27.25 3.42 36.76
N LEU A 30 28.08 3.86 35.81
CA LEU A 30 29.49 3.46 35.75
C LEU A 30 30.26 3.85 37.02
N LYS A 31 29.98 5.05 37.58
CA LYS A 31 30.60 5.51 38.83
C LYS A 31 30.05 4.81 40.06
N GLN A 32 28.74 4.60 40.12
CA GLN A 32 28.08 4.01 41.29
C GLN A 32 28.50 2.56 41.54
N TYR A 33 28.69 1.79 40.47
CA TYR A 33 28.96 0.34 40.55
C TYR A 33 30.40 -0.03 40.15
N ASP A 34 31.27 0.96 39.94
CA ASP A 34 32.68 0.77 39.53
C ASP A 34 32.86 -0.16 38.32
N LEU A 35 32.04 0.05 37.28
CA LEU A 35 31.96 -0.85 36.12
C LEU A 35 32.87 -0.44 34.97
N LYS A 36 33.76 0.54 35.17
CA LYS A 36 34.50 1.18 34.08
C LYS A 36 35.34 0.17 33.30
N ASP A 37 36.09 -0.68 34.00
CA ASP A 37 36.98 -1.66 33.37
C ASP A 37 36.19 -2.75 32.64
N ASN A 38 35.11 -3.26 33.24
CA ASN A 38 34.21 -4.22 32.59
C ASN A 38 33.51 -3.64 31.36
N TYR A 39 33.12 -2.36 31.43
CA TYR A 39 32.51 -1.67 30.31
C TYR A 39 33.50 -1.45 29.18
N LEU A 40 34.74 -1.05 29.49
CA LEU A 40 35.81 -0.89 28.51
C LEU A 40 36.20 -2.21 27.87
N GLY A 41 36.37 -3.29 28.64
CA GLY A 41 36.64 -4.62 28.09
C GLY A 41 35.51 -5.09 27.16
N ALA A 42 34.25 -4.94 27.57
CA ALA A 42 33.11 -5.27 26.71
C ALA A 42 32.98 -4.35 25.48
N PHE A 43 33.50 -3.12 25.54
CA PHE A 43 33.57 -2.21 24.40
C PHE A 43 34.68 -2.63 23.44
N GLU A 44 35.88 -2.92 23.94
CA GLU A 44 37.03 -3.41 23.17
C GLU A 44 36.70 -4.72 22.45
N ASP A 45 36.05 -5.67 23.12
CA ASP A 45 35.60 -6.93 22.52
C ASP A 45 34.59 -6.70 21.40
N ALA A 46 33.61 -5.81 21.63
CA ALA A 46 32.57 -5.50 20.65
C ALA A 46 33.13 -4.76 19.43
N ASP A 47 33.95 -3.73 19.64
CA ASP A 47 34.57 -2.94 18.58
C ASP A 47 35.61 -3.77 17.82
N GLY A 48 36.45 -4.54 18.52
CA GLY A 48 37.40 -5.47 17.93
C GLY A 48 36.72 -6.53 17.05
N THR A 49 35.64 -7.15 17.55
CA THR A 49 34.83 -8.08 16.77
C THR A 49 34.21 -7.41 15.55
N GLN A 50 33.62 -6.22 15.72
CA GLN A 50 33.04 -5.47 14.62
C GLN A 50 34.09 -5.12 13.55
N ASN A 51 35.27 -4.66 13.96
CA ASN A 51 36.38 -4.35 13.05
C ASN A 51 36.89 -5.59 12.33
N PHE A 52 37.05 -6.71 13.03
CA PHE A 52 37.45 -7.98 12.44
C PHE A 52 36.44 -8.46 11.38
N LEU A 53 35.15 -8.47 11.72
CA LEU A 53 34.09 -8.93 10.82
C LEU A 53 33.88 -8.00 9.61
N ASN A 54 34.12 -6.69 9.75
CA ASN A 54 34.04 -5.72 8.65
C ASN A 54 35.36 -5.56 7.84
N GLY A 55 36.42 -6.26 8.25
CA GLY A 55 37.72 -6.22 7.61
C GLY A 55 37.68 -6.83 6.20
N LEU A 56 38.22 -6.09 5.21
CA LEU A 56 38.26 -6.54 3.82
C LEU A 56 39.09 -7.83 3.67
N GLN A 57 40.14 -7.96 4.47
CA GLN A 57 41.04 -9.11 4.50
C GLN A 57 40.34 -10.39 4.97
N ASN A 58 39.35 -10.26 5.85
CA ASN A 58 38.67 -11.38 6.48
C ASN A 58 37.41 -11.78 5.70
N TYR A 59 36.62 -10.79 5.29
CA TYR A 59 35.35 -11.00 4.58
C TYR A 59 35.22 -10.06 3.37
N PRO A 60 36.01 -10.29 2.30
CA PRO A 60 36.05 -9.39 1.15
C PRO A 60 34.68 -9.21 0.48
N PHE A 61 33.89 -10.29 0.42
CA PHE A 61 32.57 -10.27 -0.22
C PHE A 61 31.49 -9.52 0.58
N LEU A 62 31.70 -9.26 1.88
CA LEU A 62 30.71 -8.57 2.73
C LEU A 62 30.91 -7.05 2.77
N LYS A 63 31.96 -6.54 2.11
CA LYS A 63 32.27 -5.10 2.13
C LYS A 63 31.11 -4.27 1.58
N GLY A 64 30.70 -3.24 2.34
CA GLY A 64 29.63 -2.31 1.97
C GLY A 64 28.24 -2.69 2.47
N MET A 65 28.08 -3.92 2.97
CA MET A 65 26.87 -4.39 3.63
C MET A 65 27.04 -4.34 5.15
N GLN A 66 25.94 -4.17 5.91
CA GLN A 66 26.01 -4.30 7.36
C GLN A 66 26.33 -5.76 7.70
N THR A 67 27.46 -5.96 8.39
CA THR A 67 27.93 -7.29 8.77
C THR A 67 27.11 -7.81 9.93
N ASN A 68 26.40 -8.90 9.68
CA ASN A 68 25.72 -9.70 10.69
C ASN A 68 26.38 -11.09 10.69
N LEU A 69 26.57 -11.70 11.87
CA LEU A 69 27.36 -12.92 12.02
C LEU A 69 26.95 -14.03 11.03
N TYR A 70 25.65 -14.23 10.81
CA TYR A 70 25.17 -15.28 9.91
C TYR A 70 25.69 -15.11 8.47
N LYS A 71 25.87 -13.87 8.00
CA LYS A 71 26.36 -13.57 6.64
C LYS A 71 27.82 -14.03 6.45
N CYS A 72 28.58 -14.14 7.53
CA CYS A 72 29.98 -14.56 7.52
C CYS A 72 30.16 -16.05 7.24
N PHE A 73 29.17 -16.89 7.58
CA PHE A 73 29.23 -18.34 7.35
C PHE A 73 29.13 -18.71 5.87
N LEU A 74 28.45 -17.91 5.06
CA LEU A 74 28.23 -18.19 3.64
C LEU A 74 29.56 -18.25 2.86
N PRO A 75 30.42 -17.20 2.87
CA PRO A 75 31.75 -17.26 2.27
C PRO A 75 32.62 -18.41 2.78
N GLN A 76 32.57 -18.70 4.07
CA GLN A 76 33.39 -19.75 4.70
C GLN A 76 32.99 -21.14 4.17
N ALA A 77 31.70 -21.44 4.06
CA ALA A 77 31.23 -22.70 3.49
C ALA A 77 31.59 -22.83 2.00
N TRP A 78 31.56 -21.72 1.24
CA TRP A 78 31.99 -21.74 -0.16
C TRP A 78 33.50 -21.98 -0.30
N MET A 79 34.30 -21.48 0.64
CA MET A 79 35.75 -21.66 0.67
C MET A 79 36.13 -23.10 1.02
N ILE A 80 35.49 -23.68 2.05
CA ILE A 80 35.82 -25.01 2.58
C ILE A 80 35.19 -26.14 1.76
N GLY A 81 34.05 -25.88 1.11
CA GLY A 81 33.34 -26.89 0.33
C GLY A 81 34.16 -27.47 -0.82
N ARG A 82 33.93 -28.76 -1.12
CA ARG A 82 34.64 -29.45 -2.21
C ARG A 82 34.33 -28.81 -3.56
N GLN A 83 35.37 -28.42 -4.30
CA GLN A 83 35.20 -27.85 -5.63
C GLN A 83 34.50 -28.85 -6.57
N GLY A 84 33.46 -28.38 -7.27
CA GLY A 84 32.70 -29.17 -8.23
C GLY A 84 31.54 -30.01 -7.67
N SER A 85 31.58 -30.42 -6.40
CA SER A 85 30.54 -31.30 -5.80
C SER A 85 30.05 -30.91 -4.41
N GLY A 86 30.65 -29.90 -3.77
CA GLY A 86 30.23 -29.43 -2.45
C GLY A 86 28.85 -28.76 -2.49
N VAL A 87 28.06 -29.05 -1.45
CA VAL A 87 26.73 -28.47 -1.21
C VAL A 87 26.69 -27.94 0.21
N SER A 88 26.13 -26.75 0.40
CA SER A 88 25.86 -26.17 1.72
C SER A 88 24.41 -25.71 1.80
N GLY A 89 23.75 -26.01 2.91
CA GLY A 89 22.39 -25.60 3.20
C GLY A 89 22.39 -24.65 4.40
N PHE A 90 21.71 -23.52 4.27
CA PHE A 90 21.59 -22.54 5.35
C PHE A 90 20.14 -22.17 5.61
N LEU A 91 19.81 -22.03 6.90
CA LEU A 91 18.59 -21.38 7.36
C LEU A 91 18.97 -20.02 7.97
N HIS A 92 18.52 -18.92 7.36
CA HIS A 92 18.86 -17.58 7.84
C HIS A 92 17.82 -16.52 7.44
N PRO A 93 17.83 -15.32 8.06
CA PRO A 93 16.99 -14.20 7.64
C PRO A 93 17.26 -13.71 6.21
N GLU A 94 16.28 -13.07 5.58
CA GLU A 94 16.32 -12.64 4.16
C GLU A 94 17.35 -11.56 3.82
N GLY A 95 18.01 -10.95 4.82
CA GLY A 95 18.81 -9.73 4.71
C GLY A 95 19.98 -9.71 3.71
N ILE A 96 20.29 -10.82 3.03
CA ILE A 96 21.27 -10.85 1.93
C ILE A 96 20.63 -10.53 0.56
N TYR A 97 19.32 -10.73 0.44
CA TYR A 97 18.57 -10.64 -0.80
C TYR A 97 17.89 -9.29 -1.01
N ASP A 98 17.49 -8.61 0.06
CA ASP A 98 16.69 -7.39 0.02
C ASP A 98 17.47 -6.11 0.41
N ASP A 99 18.66 -6.23 1.00
CA ASP A 99 19.51 -5.10 1.38
C ASP A 99 19.91 -4.28 0.13
N PRO A 100 19.56 -2.98 0.04
CA PRO A 100 19.94 -2.12 -1.07
C PRO A 100 21.45 -2.02 -1.30
N LYS A 101 22.27 -2.19 -0.25
CA LYS A 101 23.74 -2.15 -0.32
C LYS A 101 24.36 -3.54 -0.54
N GLY A 102 23.55 -4.61 -0.55
CA GLY A 102 24.01 -5.99 -0.69
C GLY A 102 24.35 -6.44 -2.12
N GLY A 103 24.31 -5.55 -3.12
CA GLY A 103 24.46 -5.90 -4.53
C GLY A 103 25.76 -6.65 -4.86
N GLY A 104 26.89 -6.21 -4.31
CA GLY A 104 28.18 -6.88 -4.50
C GLY A 104 28.21 -8.30 -3.94
N PHE A 105 27.57 -8.53 -2.78
CA PHE A 105 27.47 -9.87 -2.21
C PHE A 105 26.55 -10.78 -3.03
N ARG A 106 25.45 -10.24 -3.56
CA ARG A 106 24.53 -10.98 -4.42
C ARG A 106 25.18 -11.51 -5.70
N MET A 107 26.16 -10.77 -6.23
CA MET A 107 26.95 -11.22 -7.38
C MET A 107 27.72 -12.52 -7.13
N GLU A 108 28.07 -12.81 -5.87
CA GLU A 108 28.68 -14.08 -5.47
C GLU A 108 27.64 -15.14 -5.08
N VAL A 109 26.49 -14.72 -4.54
CA VAL A 109 25.39 -15.60 -4.13
C VAL A 109 24.75 -16.30 -5.32
N TYR A 110 24.28 -15.56 -6.34
CA TYR A 110 23.47 -16.15 -7.41
C TYR A 110 24.16 -17.21 -8.28
N PRO A 111 25.47 -17.10 -8.60
CA PRO A 111 26.22 -18.18 -9.22
C PRO A 111 26.18 -19.52 -8.48
N ARG A 112 26.12 -19.45 -7.15
CA ARG A 112 26.23 -20.60 -6.23
C ARG A 112 24.87 -21.12 -5.80
N LEU A 113 23.86 -20.24 -5.73
CA LEU A 113 22.51 -20.58 -5.32
C LEU A 113 21.88 -21.63 -6.26
N ARG A 114 21.16 -22.58 -5.70
CA ARG A 114 20.39 -23.62 -6.41
C ARG A 114 18.93 -23.60 -6.00
N SER A 115 18.66 -23.31 -4.73
CA SER A 115 17.30 -23.17 -4.22
C SER A 115 17.24 -22.08 -3.15
N HIS A 116 16.18 -21.29 -3.20
CA HIS A 116 15.80 -20.30 -2.21
C HIS A 116 14.32 -20.46 -1.88
N PHE A 117 14.03 -20.86 -0.65
CA PHE A 117 12.67 -21.06 -0.17
C PHE A 117 12.43 -20.12 1.01
N GLN A 118 11.67 -19.04 0.80
CA GLN A 118 11.35 -18.07 1.85
C GLN A 118 10.06 -18.45 2.58
N TYR A 119 10.14 -18.36 3.90
CA TYR A 119 9.07 -18.57 4.86
C TYR A 119 8.75 -17.30 5.67
N GLN A 120 7.53 -17.27 6.20
CA GLN A 120 7.10 -16.35 7.26
C GLN A 120 6.74 -17.17 8.50
N ASN A 121 7.17 -16.73 9.69
CA ASN A 121 6.97 -17.47 10.95
C ASN A 121 5.54 -17.38 11.51
N GLU A 122 4.53 -17.23 10.67
CA GLU A 122 3.13 -17.02 11.07
C GLU A 122 2.48 -18.24 11.75
N LEU A 123 3.07 -19.42 11.58
CA LEU A 123 2.69 -20.65 12.29
C LEU A 123 3.52 -20.89 13.57
N ASN A 124 4.36 -19.92 13.94
CA ASN A 124 5.26 -19.98 15.10
C ASN A 124 6.13 -21.26 15.12
N LEU A 125 6.70 -21.63 13.97
CA LEU A 125 7.67 -22.74 13.89
C LEU A 125 8.90 -22.47 14.78
N PHE A 126 9.23 -21.20 14.99
CA PHE A 126 10.19 -20.72 15.99
C PHE A 126 9.44 -19.88 17.03
N ALA A 127 9.13 -20.47 18.19
CA ALA A 127 8.27 -19.83 19.21
C ALA A 127 8.85 -18.54 19.81
N GLU A 128 10.18 -18.38 19.80
CA GLU A 128 10.88 -17.21 20.37
C GLU A 128 11.10 -16.09 19.35
N VAL A 129 10.75 -16.32 18.09
CA VAL A 129 10.94 -15.36 17.00
C VAL A 129 9.59 -14.73 16.65
N ASP A 130 9.60 -13.42 16.36
CA ASP A 130 8.40 -12.72 15.92
C ASP A 130 7.72 -13.46 14.75
N HIS A 131 6.40 -13.62 14.84
CA HIS A 131 5.60 -14.32 13.84
C HIS A 131 5.67 -13.72 12.44
N HIS A 132 5.98 -12.42 12.30
CA HIS A 132 6.17 -11.77 10.99
C HIS A 132 7.61 -11.88 10.47
N ALA A 133 8.53 -12.49 11.23
CA ALA A 133 9.91 -12.64 10.79
C ALA A 133 10.00 -13.50 9.53
N LYS A 134 10.79 -13.01 8.56
CA LYS A 134 11.08 -13.71 7.31
C LYS A 134 12.42 -14.41 7.39
N PHE A 135 12.46 -15.65 6.94
CA PHE A 135 13.66 -16.47 6.86
C PHE A 135 13.60 -17.35 5.62
N SER A 136 14.72 -17.92 5.21
CA SER A 136 14.76 -18.83 4.08
C SER A 136 15.66 -20.03 4.31
N ILE A 137 15.32 -21.11 3.60
CA ILE A 137 16.21 -22.23 3.34
C ILE A 137 16.93 -21.94 2.02
N ASN A 138 18.25 -22.00 2.07
CA ASN A 138 19.14 -21.61 0.99
C ASN A 138 20.10 -22.75 0.68
N ILE A 139 20.05 -23.28 -0.54
CA ILE A 139 20.92 -24.37 -0.99
C ILE A 139 21.93 -23.82 -1.97
N PHE A 140 23.21 -23.93 -1.64
CA PHE A 140 24.33 -23.46 -2.44
C PHE A 140 25.17 -24.63 -2.93
N ALA A 141 25.62 -24.56 -4.17
CA ALA A 141 26.72 -25.36 -4.67
C ALA A 141 28.04 -24.58 -4.53
N THR A 142 29.14 -25.26 -4.23
CA THR A 142 30.47 -24.64 -4.16
C THR A 142 30.92 -24.11 -5.53
N LYS A 143 30.51 -24.76 -6.63
CA LYS A 143 30.91 -24.39 -8.00
C LYS A 143 30.29 -23.03 -8.39
N ASN A 144 31.17 -22.04 -8.57
CA ASN A 144 30.83 -20.77 -9.20
C ASN A 144 30.61 -20.98 -10.72
N LYS A 145 29.37 -20.84 -11.20
CA LYS A 145 29.05 -20.76 -12.62
C LYS A 145 28.88 -19.30 -12.99
N LYS A 146 29.34 -18.85 -14.18
CA LYS A 146 29.11 -17.47 -14.67
C LYS A 146 27.65 -17.01 -14.51
N MET A 147 26.70 -17.95 -14.65
CA MET A 147 25.33 -17.80 -14.19
C MET A 147 24.69 -19.17 -13.93
N GLY A 148 24.06 -19.33 -12.77
CA GLY A 148 23.27 -20.51 -12.42
C GLY A 148 21.78 -20.27 -12.59
N VAL A 149 21.02 -21.35 -12.80
CA VAL A 149 19.57 -21.37 -12.60
C VAL A 149 19.32 -21.79 -11.16
N PHE A 150 18.41 -21.11 -10.46
CA PHE A 150 17.94 -21.53 -9.14
C PHE A 150 16.43 -21.48 -9.04
N TYR A 151 15.88 -22.30 -8.15
CA TYR A 151 14.45 -22.30 -7.84
C TYR A 151 14.16 -21.35 -6.69
N HIS A 152 13.16 -20.49 -6.88
CA HIS A 152 12.69 -19.53 -5.91
C HIS A 152 11.23 -19.79 -5.57
N LEU A 153 10.93 -20.02 -4.30
CA LEU A 153 9.57 -20.03 -3.75
C LEU A 153 9.52 -19.02 -2.59
N ALA A 154 8.44 -18.26 -2.53
CA ALA A 154 8.19 -17.29 -1.45
C ALA A 154 6.81 -17.44 -0.84
N ASN A 155 6.59 -16.72 0.27
CA ASN A 155 5.36 -16.75 1.06
C ASN A 155 4.97 -18.17 1.49
N LEU A 156 5.96 -18.94 1.95
CA LEU A 156 5.76 -20.26 2.52
C LEU A 156 5.50 -20.16 4.03
N TYR A 157 4.79 -21.15 4.57
CA TYR A 157 4.50 -21.26 6.00
C TYR A 157 4.99 -22.58 6.59
N THR A 158 5.08 -23.64 5.77
CA THR A 158 5.60 -24.94 6.16
C THR A 158 6.55 -25.49 5.09
N PRO A 159 7.63 -26.22 5.47
CA PRO A 159 8.54 -26.84 4.50
C PRO A 159 7.85 -27.79 3.52
N SER A 160 6.84 -28.54 3.98
CA SER A 160 6.05 -29.47 3.15
C SER A 160 5.35 -28.82 1.95
N THR A 161 5.16 -27.50 1.97
CA THR A 161 4.62 -26.77 0.82
C THR A 161 5.59 -26.78 -0.37
N VAL A 162 6.89 -26.86 -0.12
CA VAL A 162 7.92 -26.99 -1.16
C VAL A 162 7.74 -28.34 -1.87
N ASP A 163 7.75 -29.44 -1.13
CA ASP A 163 7.61 -30.80 -1.68
C ASP A 163 6.32 -30.94 -2.48
N LYS A 164 5.19 -30.53 -1.89
CA LYS A 164 3.89 -30.49 -2.56
C LYS A 164 3.89 -29.65 -3.83
N SER A 165 4.70 -28.60 -3.92
CA SER A 165 4.78 -27.78 -5.14
C SER A 165 5.53 -28.49 -6.26
N PHE A 166 6.60 -29.24 -5.94
CA PHE A 166 7.36 -30.03 -6.90
C PHE A 166 6.59 -31.27 -7.37
N GLU A 167 5.76 -31.86 -6.51
CA GLU A 167 4.89 -33.00 -6.84
C GLU A 167 3.61 -32.60 -7.59
N HIS A 168 3.24 -31.32 -7.59
CA HIS A 168 2.00 -30.85 -8.17
C HIS A 168 1.99 -30.94 -9.70
N THR A 169 0.86 -31.37 -10.27
CA THR A 169 0.71 -31.54 -11.74
C THR A 169 0.63 -30.22 -12.51
N GLY A 170 0.19 -29.16 -11.84
CA GLY A 170 -0.02 -27.82 -12.42
C GLY A 170 -1.48 -27.52 -12.78
N PHE A 171 -2.40 -28.45 -12.52
CA PHE A 171 -3.83 -28.25 -12.77
C PHE A 171 -4.51 -27.44 -11.66
N GLY A 172 -5.37 -26.50 -12.04
CA GLY A 172 -6.17 -25.71 -11.12
C GLY A 172 -5.58 -24.33 -10.76
N PRO A 173 -6.28 -23.56 -9.91
CA PRO A 173 -5.86 -22.23 -9.51
C PRO A 173 -4.69 -22.27 -8.53
N VAL A 174 -3.75 -21.33 -8.70
CA VAL A 174 -2.67 -21.14 -7.71
C VAL A 174 -3.27 -20.70 -6.36
N PRO A 175 -2.92 -21.39 -5.25
CA PRO A 175 -3.42 -21.06 -3.92
C PRO A 175 -2.94 -19.67 -3.49
N GLY A 176 -3.81 -18.91 -2.80
CA GLY A 176 -3.45 -17.61 -2.24
C GLY A 176 -2.62 -17.72 -0.95
N ILE A 177 -2.22 -16.57 -0.39
CA ILE A 177 -1.52 -16.47 0.90
C ILE A 177 -2.35 -17.11 2.04
N LYS A 178 -3.67 -16.91 2.00
CA LYS A 178 -4.63 -17.57 2.88
C LYS A 178 -5.62 -18.41 2.08
N ASP A 179 -6.15 -19.45 2.70
CA ASP A 179 -7.24 -20.27 2.16
C ASP A 179 -8.60 -19.56 2.31
N ASP A 180 -9.66 -20.19 1.80
CA ASP A 180 -11.02 -19.64 1.87
C ASP A 180 -11.60 -19.64 3.30
N ASN A 181 -10.98 -20.38 4.23
CA ASN A 181 -11.29 -20.35 5.66
C ASN A 181 -10.45 -19.31 6.42
N ASN A 182 -9.72 -18.44 5.70
CA ASN A 182 -8.84 -17.40 6.24
C ASN A 182 -7.67 -17.94 7.12
N LYS A 183 -7.27 -19.19 6.90
CA LYS A 183 -6.07 -19.81 7.49
C LYS A 183 -4.88 -19.64 6.55
N TRP A 184 -3.66 -19.66 7.11
CA TRP A 184 -2.43 -19.63 6.32
C TRP A 184 -2.36 -20.84 5.39
N ASN A 185 -2.13 -20.60 4.10
CA ASN A 185 -2.27 -21.64 3.10
C ASN A 185 -0.98 -22.47 2.96
N THR A 186 -1.07 -23.76 3.25
CA THR A 186 0.06 -24.72 3.19
C THR A 186 0.04 -25.59 1.94
N ASN A 187 -0.85 -25.32 0.97
CA ASN A 187 -0.93 -26.09 -0.28
C ASN A 187 0.21 -25.68 -1.23
N GLY A 188 0.81 -26.69 -1.86
CA GLY A 188 1.79 -26.51 -2.92
C GLY A 188 1.13 -26.38 -4.29
N HIS A 189 1.83 -25.77 -5.23
CA HIS A 189 1.41 -25.71 -6.63
C HIS A 189 2.63 -25.51 -7.53
N LYS A 190 2.66 -26.16 -8.69
CA LYS A 190 3.79 -26.12 -9.64
C LYS A 190 4.18 -24.69 -10.02
N GLU A 191 3.19 -23.87 -10.33
CA GLU A 191 3.37 -22.44 -10.65
C GLU A 191 3.89 -21.56 -9.50
N ARG A 192 4.03 -22.08 -8.28
CA ARG A 192 4.77 -21.37 -7.21
C ARG A 192 6.28 -21.45 -7.40
N ILE A 193 6.77 -22.42 -8.17
CA ILE A 193 8.19 -22.62 -8.42
C ILE A 193 8.65 -21.65 -9.49
N ILE A 194 9.31 -20.58 -9.08
CA ILE A 194 9.87 -19.60 -10.01
C ILE A 194 11.29 -20.05 -10.34
N GLN A 195 11.54 -20.35 -11.61
CA GLN A 195 12.87 -20.62 -12.10
C GLN A 195 13.58 -19.30 -12.36
N CYS A 196 14.47 -18.88 -11.47
CA CYS A 196 15.22 -17.65 -11.63
C CYS A 196 16.43 -17.87 -12.53
N THR A 197 16.44 -17.16 -13.65
CA THR A 197 17.57 -17.07 -14.59
C THR A 197 18.06 -15.62 -14.69
N HIS A 198 18.95 -15.33 -15.65
CA HIS A 198 19.30 -13.96 -16.01
C HIS A 198 18.07 -13.10 -16.26
N THR A 199 17.07 -13.66 -16.94
CA THR A 199 15.89 -12.93 -17.40
C THR A 199 15.08 -12.43 -16.23
N GLU A 200 14.81 -13.29 -15.23
CA GLU A 200 14.05 -12.94 -14.04
C GLU A 200 14.83 -11.95 -13.15
N LEU A 201 16.13 -12.17 -12.96
CA LEU A 201 16.96 -11.23 -12.19
C LEU A 201 17.07 -9.86 -12.88
N ALA A 202 17.17 -9.81 -14.21
CA ALA A 202 17.21 -8.56 -14.97
C ALA A 202 15.87 -7.82 -14.87
N LEU A 203 14.75 -8.55 -14.90
CA LEU A 203 13.43 -8.00 -14.61
C LEU A 203 13.37 -7.40 -13.21
N PHE A 204 13.86 -8.10 -12.19
CA PHE A 204 13.84 -7.61 -10.81
C PHE A 204 14.74 -6.38 -10.62
N ALA A 205 15.94 -6.36 -11.20
CA ALA A 205 16.81 -5.19 -11.19
C ALA A 205 16.10 -3.98 -11.82
N LYS A 206 15.48 -4.16 -12.99
CA LYS A 206 14.76 -3.10 -13.70
C LYS A 206 13.58 -2.53 -12.90
N LEU A 207 12.89 -3.37 -12.12
CA LEU A 207 11.71 -2.96 -11.37
C LEU A 207 12.04 -2.31 -10.03
N TYR A 208 12.98 -2.89 -9.29
CA TYR A 208 13.17 -2.54 -7.90
C TYR A 208 14.42 -1.69 -7.68
N ASP A 209 15.49 -1.91 -8.46
CA ASP A 209 16.80 -1.31 -8.24
C ASP A 209 17.01 -0.02 -9.04
N ALA A 210 18.19 0.60 -8.83
CA ALA A 210 18.55 1.79 -9.58
C ALA A 210 18.81 1.45 -11.05
N GLU A 211 18.58 2.41 -11.93
CA GLU A 211 18.90 2.25 -13.35
C GLU A 211 20.39 1.92 -13.52
N GLY A 212 20.68 0.92 -14.36
CA GLY A 212 22.04 0.41 -14.58
C GLY A 212 22.54 -0.61 -13.55
N THR A 213 21.75 -1.01 -12.56
CA THR A 213 22.14 -2.10 -11.64
C THR A 213 22.39 -3.40 -12.42
N PRO A 214 23.57 -4.05 -12.25
CA PRO A 214 23.85 -5.33 -12.88
C PRO A 214 22.85 -6.42 -12.48
N THR A 215 22.52 -7.32 -13.41
CA THR A 215 21.58 -8.42 -13.19
C THR A 215 21.89 -9.26 -11.95
N LEU A 216 23.16 -9.59 -11.72
CA LEU A 216 23.57 -10.41 -10.57
C LEU A 216 23.60 -9.64 -9.25
N ALA A 217 23.42 -8.31 -9.28
CA ALA A 217 23.28 -7.48 -8.09
C ALA A 217 21.82 -7.19 -7.73
N ALA A 218 20.87 -7.66 -8.55
CA ALA A 218 19.43 -7.45 -8.38
C ALA A 218 18.97 -7.89 -6.99
N ARG A 219 18.03 -7.17 -6.38
CA ARG A 219 17.32 -7.69 -5.20
C ARG A 219 16.35 -8.80 -5.59
N LEU A 220 16.13 -9.75 -4.68
CA LEU A 220 15.19 -10.86 -4.89
C LEU A 220 13.84 -10.54 -4.21
N PRO A 221 12.79 -10.18 -4.95
CA PRO A 221 11.46 -9.93 -4.40
C PRO A 221 10.77 -11.23 -3.95
N ALA A 222 9.86 -11.13 -2.99
CA ALA A 222 9.01 -12.23 -2.55
C ALA A 222 7.83 -12.45 -3.51
N VAL A 223 8.06 -13.17 -4.61
CA VAL A 223 7.05 -13.40 -5.65
C VAL A 223 6.37 -14.75 -5.46
N HIS A 224 5.03 -14.75 -5.45
CA HIS A 224 4.26 -15.94 -5.06
C HIS A 224 4.09 -16.99 -6.16
N SER A 225 4.11 -16.58 -7.43
CA SER A 225 3.92 -17.49 -8.57
C SER A 225 4.45 -16.96 -9.90
N SER A 226 4.60 -17.84 -10.89
CA SER A 226 5.00 -17.50 -12.26
C SER A 226 4.04 -16.51 -12.93
N GLN A 227 2.72 -16.64 -12.72
CA GLN A 227 1.75 -15.67 -13.27
C GLN A 227 2.01 -14.25 -12.76
N ILE A 228 2.47 -14.12 -11.51
CA ILE A 228 2.81 -12.81 -10.94
C ILE A 228 4.10 -12.26 -11.56
N VAL A 229 5.07 -13.11 -11.91
CA VAL A 229 6.27 -12.70 -12.64
C VAL A 229 5.88 -12.11 -14.01
N GLU A 230 4.93 -12.72 -14.71
CA GLU A 230 4.45 -12.20 -16.00
C GLU A 230 3.70 -10.87 -15.86
N VAL A 231 2.92 -10.68 -14.79
CA VAL A 231 2.36 -9.36 -14.48
C VAL A 231 3.47 -8.33 -14.24
N LEU A 232 4.49 -8.67 -13.44
CA LEU A 232 5.61 -7.76 -13.19
C LEU A 232 6.37 -7.40 -14.48
N ARG A 233 6.49 -8.35 -15.42
CA ARG A 233 7.05 -8.10 -16.75
C ARG A 233 6.26 -7.02 -17.49
N LYS A 234 4.92 -7.12 -17.51
CA LYS A 234 4.04 -6.10 -18.14
C LYS A 234 4.17 -4.72 -17.49
N PHE A 235 4.37 -4.65 -16.17
CA PHE A 235 4.70 -3.40 -15.48
C PHE A 235 6.07 -2.84 -15.90
N ALA A 236 7.07 -3.69 -16.07
CA ALA A 236 8.41 -3.30 -16.49
C ALA A 236 8.47 -2.82 -17.95
N GLU A 237 7.61 -3.37 -18.81
CA GLU A 237 7.47 -3.04 -20.23
C GLU A 237 6.72 -1.73 -20.48
N GLN A 238 6.03 -1.18 -19.48
CA GLN A 238 5.35 0.11 -19.64
C GLN A 238 6.36 1.20 -20.05
N PRO A 239 6.05 1.95 -21.14
CA PRO A 239 7.02 2.85 -21.78
C PRO A 239 7.25 4.13 -20.98
N ARG A 240 6.31 4.49 -20.10
CA ARG A 240 6.34 5.74 -19.34
C ARG A 240 5.93 5.49 -17.89
N ARG A 241 6.66 6.12 -16.97
CA ARG A 241 6.45 6.11 -15.52
C ARG A 241 6.22 7.53 -15.02
N LEU A 242 5.77 7.65 -13.77
CA LEU A 242 5.65 8.95 -13.13
C LEU A 242 6.98 9.72 -13.12
N GLY A 243 8.11 9.03 -12.89
CA GLY A 243 9.44 9.65 -12.87
C GLY A 243 9.86 10.31 -14.19
N ASP A 244 9.29 9.88 -15.32
CA ASP A 244 9.55 10.47 -16.64
C ASP A 244 8.88 11.84 -16.81
N LEU A 245 7.98 12.22 -15.89
CA LEU A 245 7.37 13.56 -15.81
C LEU A 245 8.24 14.55 -15.03
N LYS A 246 9.57 14.38 -15.02
CA LYS A 246 10.49 15.23 -14.24
C LYS A 246 10.26 16.71 -14.57
N GLY A 247 10.01 17.51 -13.53
CA GLY A 247 9.70 18.95 -13.63
C GLY A 247 8.23 19.27 -13.92
N GLU A 248 7.36 18.27 -14.09
CA GLU A 248 5.92 18.43 -14.30
C GLU A 248 5.08 17.96 -13.10
N TYR A 249 5.74 17.41 -12.08
CA TYR A 249 5.14 17.12 -10.78
C TYR A 249 6.10 17.49 -9.64
N TYR A 250 5.54 17.62 -8.43
CA TYR A 250 6.29 17.85 -7.21
C TYR A 250 5.63 17.13 -6.03
N SER A 251 6.42 16.36 -5.29
CA SER A 251 5.95 15.62 -4.11
C SER A 251 6.48 16.22 -2.81
N THR A 252 5.65 16.28 -1.78
CA THR A 252 6.02 16.79 -0.46
C THR A 252 5.24 16.13 0.67
N VAL A 253 5.88 16.04 1.83
CA VAL A 253 5.28 15.64 3.12
C VAL A 253 4.66 16.83 3.86
N MET A 254 4.84 18.05 3.32
CA MET A 254 4.33 19.32 3.84
C MET A 254 4.77 19.59 5.28
N TRP A 255 3.93 19.37 6.29
CA TRP A 255 4.27 19.72 7.67
C TRP A 255 4.74 18.51 8.49
N ASP A 256 5.99 18.55 8.94
CA ASP A 256 6.45 17.69 10.05
C ASP A 256 5.76 18.13 11.34
N GLU A 257 4.90 17.27 11.89
CA GLU A 257 4.04 17.61 13.03
C GLU A 257 4.84 18.14 14.23
N THR A 258 5.97 17.50 14.55
CA THR A 258 6.75 17.86 15.74
C THR A 258 7.39 19.23 15.56
N ASN A 259 8.04 19.46 14.42
CA ASN A 259 8.68 20.75 14.15
C ASN A 259 7.66 21.87 13.93
N ALA A 260 6.57 21.58 13.20
CA ALA A 260 5.56 22.58 12.84
C ALA A 260 4.75 23.07 14.06
N VAL A 261 4.51 22.20 15.05
CA VAL A 261 3.81 22.55 16.29
C VAL A 261 4.74 23.14 17.34
N LYS A 262 5.93 22.55 17.56
CA LYS A 262 6.77 22.89 18.73
C LYS A 262 7.85 23.93 18.45
N LYS A 263 8.29 24.08 17.20
CA LYS A 263 9.44 24.94 16.86
C LYS A 263 9.04 26.13 16.01
N THR A 264 8.36 25.88 14.90
CA THR A 264 8.05 26.95 13.94
C THR A 264 6.71 27.62 14.22
N HIS A 265 5.84 27.02 15.04
CA HIS A 265 4.47 27.51 15.26
C HIS A 265 3.73 27.77 13.93
N THR A 266 3.88 26.85 12.98
CA THR A 266 3.18 26.94 11.68
C THR A 266 1.75 26.42 11.83
N ILE A 267 1.59 25.35 12.61
CA ILE A 267 0.31 24.71 12.88
C ILE A 267 0.18 24.46 14.38
N LYS A 268 -1.03 24.44 14.91
CA LYS A 268 -1.32 24.04 16.29
C LYS A 268 -2.33 22.92 16.34
N ARG A 269 -2.28 22.13 17.41
CA ARG A 269 -3.24 21.06 17.65
C ARG A 269 -4.51 21.65 18.25
N GLN A 270 -5.58 21.66 17.47
CA GLN A 270 -6.90 22.13 17.86
C GLN A 270 -7.95 21.35 17.09
N THR A 271 -8.80 20.61 17.80
CA THR A 271 -9.87 19.83 17.17
C THR A 271 -11.10 20.71 16.91
N CYS A 272 -11.37 21.04 15.65
CA CYS A 272 -12.54 21.85 15.28
C CYS A 272 -13.00 21.56 13.85
N PHE A 273 -14.20 22.03 13.50
CA PHE A 273 -14.58 22.19 12.10
C PHE A 273 -13.86 23.41 11.53
N PRO A 274 -13.15 23.28 10.39
CA PRO A 274 -12.47 24.40 9.75
C PRO A 274 -13.52 25.35 9.14
N LYS A 275 -13.22 26.66 9.12
CA LYS A 275 -14.12 27.64 8.49
C LYS A 275 -14.11 27.54 6.97
N ASP A 276 -12.96 27.20 6.41
CA ASP A 276 -12.72 27.06 4.99
C ASP A 276 -11.57 26.06 4.74
N ALA A 277 -11.33 25.73 3.48
CA ALA A 277 -10.34 24.73 3.09
C ALA A 277 -8.89 25.08 3.49
N SER A 278 -8.55 26.37 3.66
CA SER A 278 -7.19 26.79 4.06
C SER A 278 -6.86 26.43 5.51
N GLN A 279 -7.89 26.34 6.35
CA GLN A 279 -7.75 25.92 7.75
C GLN A 279 -7.79 24.40 7.91
N TRP A 280 -8.21 23.67 6.88
CA TRP A 280 -8.30 22.23 6.93
C TRP A 280 -6.92 21.59 6.71
N ILE A 281 -6.29 21.15 7.81
CA ILE A 281 -5.04 20.39 7.75
C ILE A 281 -5.35 18.90 7.88
N LEU A 282 -5.20 18.18 6.78
CA LEU A 282 -5.57 16.79 6.65
C LEU A 282 -4.54 15.84 7.30
N SER A 283 -5.06 14.73 7.83
CA SER A 283 -4.29 13.57 8.31
C SER A 283 -4.82 12.26 7.70
N GLY A 284 -4.04 11.18 7.79
CA GLY A 284 -4.34 9.89 7.14
C GLY A 284 -5.79 9.39 7.26
N PRO A 285 -6.40 9.36 8.47
CA PRO A 285 -7.77 8.86 8.64
C PRO A 285 -8.85 9.57 7.82
N HIS A 286 -8.64 10.82 7.41
CA HIS A 286 -9.65 11.61 6.69
C HIS A 286 -10.06 11.03 5.34
N PHE A 287 -9.19 10.26 4.69
CA PHE A 287 -9.45 9.70 3.37
C PHE A 287 -9.14 8.21 3.30
N PHE A 288 -9.77 7.53 2.35
CA PHE A 288 -9.48 6.16 1.95
C PHE A 288 -9.39 6.07 0.41
N VAL A 289 -9.24 4.86 -0.14
CA VAL A 289 -9.11 4.65 -1.59
C VAL A 289 -10.30 5.27 -2.34
N GLY A 290 -10.02 6.29 -3.15
CA GLY A 290 -11.03 7.02 -3.92
C GLY A 290 -12.07 7.74 -3.07
N ASN A 291 -11.85 7.90 -1.76
CA ASN A 291 -12.78 8.56 -0.84
C ASN A 291 -12.07 9.69 -0.07
N PRO A 292 -12.18 10.96 -0.50
CA PRO A 292 -11.60 12.08 0.24
C PRO A 292 -12.28 12.42 1.57
N PHE A 293 -13.49 11.92 1.82
CA PHE A 293 -14.26 12.15 3.05
C PHE A 293 -14.61 10.80 3.70
N TYR A 294 -13.58 10.11 4.21
CA TYR A 294 -13.74 8.78 4.82
C TYR A 294 -14.14 8.84 6.30
N LYS A 295 -13.35 9.56 7.11
CA LYS A 295 -13.59 9.70 8.55
C LYS A 295 -13.38 11.13 9.01
N THR A 296 -14.04 11.49 10.09
CA THR A 296 -13.80 12.75 10.81
C THR A 296 -13.37 12.47 12.25
N PRO A 297 -12.42 13.23 12.82
CA PRO A 297 -12.14 13.20 14.25
C PRO A 297 -13.39 13.48 15.09
N ARG A 298 -13.51 12.80 16.22
CA ARG A 298 -14.43 13.18 17.31
C ARG A 298 -13.99 14.51 17.92
N ALA A 299 -14.92 15.26 18.49
CA ALA A 299 -14.63 16.51 19.19
C ALA A 299 -13.52 16.36 20.26
N LYS A 300 -13.47 15.21 20.95
CA LYS A 300 -12.36 14.82 21.84
C LYS A 300 -11.52 13.72 21.19
N CYS A 301 -10.48 14.11 20.45
CA CYS A 301 -9.59 13.18 19.75
C CYS A 301 -8.26 12.99 20.51
N THR A 302 -8.20 12.00 21.40
CA THR A 302 -6.98 11.65 22.16
C THR A 302 -6.32 10.35 21.71
N GLN A 303 -7.08 9.47 21.05
CA GLN A 303 -6.61 8.18 20.55
C GLN A 303 -6.76 8.09 19.02
N ASN A 304 -5.98 7.20 18.41
CA ASN A 304 -6.06 6.92 16.96
C ASN A 304 -7.42 6.34 16.52
N SER A 305 -8.19 5.77 17.45
CA SER A 305 -9.53 5.22 17.23
C SER A 305 -10.66 6.25 17.35
N HIS A 306 -10.37 7.49 17.76
CA HIS A 306 -11.39 8.54 17.97
C HIS A 306 -11.81 9.23 16.66
N TYR A 307 -12.21 8.42 15.68
CA TYR A 307 -12.69 8.85 14.38
C TYR A 307 -13.99 8.14 14.05
N ASP A 308 -14.94 8.88 13.50
CA ASP A 308 -16.24 8.35 13.07
C ASP A 308 -16.31 8.34 11.54
N ILE A 309 -16.97 7.32 10.98
CA ILE A 309 -17.19 7.17 9.54
C ILE A 309 -18.22 8.21 9.07
N LEU A 310 -17.96 8.82 7.92
CA LEU A 310 -18.88 9.78 7.30
C LEU A 310 -19.93 9.06 6.44
N ASP A 311 -21.21 9.37 6.64
CA ASP A 311 -22.27 8.98 5.71
C ASP A 311 -22.30 9.93 4.52
N LEU A 312 -21.81 9.46 3.37
CA LEU A 312 -21.70 10.25 2.15
C LEU A 312 -23.05 10.61 1.54
N THR A 313 -24.12 9.87 1.85
CA THR A 313 -25.47 10.10 1.30
C THR A 313 -26.16 11.32 1.92
N THR A 314 -25.74 11.72 3.11
CA THR A 314 -26.30 12.87 3.85
C THR A 314 -25.31 14.03 3.96
N LEU A 315 -24.15 13.90 3.31
CA LEU A 315 -23.08 14.88 3.38
C LEU A 315 -23.47 16.19 2.66
N PRO A 316 -23.41 17.35 3.34
CA PRO A 316 -23.66 18.65 2.71
C PRO A 316 -22.70 18.94 1.55
N ASP A 317 -23.13 19.80 0.62
CA ASP A 317 -22.36 20.15 -0.56
C ASP A 317 -21.09 20.96 -0.24
N ASP A 318 -21.06 21.70 0.85
CA ASP A 318 -19.93 22.52 1.33
C ASP A 318 -19.20 21.91 2.52
N TYR A 319 -19.40 20.61 2.77
CA TYR A 319 -18.89 19.96 3.97
C TYR A 319 -17.35 19.92 4.02
N LEU A 320 -16.81 20.25 5.20
CA LEU A 320 -15.42 19.99 5.59
C LEU A 320 -15.38 19.18 6.90
N PRO A 321 -14.62 18.07 6.96
CA PRO A 321 -14.44 17.30 8.19
C PRO A 321 -13.80 18.12 9.30
N ARG A 322 -13.97 17.70 10.56
CA ARG A 322 -13.11 18.23 11.61
C ARG A 322 -11.65 17.96 11.26
N THR A 323 -10.77 18.83 11.71
CA THR A 323 -9.32 18.57 11.75
C THR A 323 -8.84 18.60 13.19
N ASN A 324 -7.71 17.95 13.45
CA ASN A 324 -6.98 18.05 14.70
C ASN A 324 -5.90 19.15 14.67
N TYR A 325 -5.64 19.75 13.51
CA TYR A 325 -4.61 20.78 13.33
C TYR A 325 -5.15 21.95 12.51
N VAL A 326 -4.83 23.16 12.93
CA VAL A 326 -5.13 24.40 12.20
C VAL A 326 -3.87 25.25 12.11
N PRO A 327 -3.79 26.22 11.17
CA PRO A 327 -2.68 27.18 11.15
C PRO A 327 -2.52 27.92 12.48
N ASP A 328 -1.28 28.17 12.89
CA ASP A 328 -0.92 28.93 14.11
C ASP A 328 -0.15 30.22 13.82
N CYS A 329 -0.19 30.66 12.55
CA CYS A 329 0.35 31.92 12.07
C CYS A 329 -0.68 32.58 11.14
N ASP A 330 -0.45 33.83 10.77
CA ASP A 330 -1.30 34.52 9.80
C ASP A 330 -1.23 33.86 8.41
N GLU A 331 -2.23 34.15 7.57
CA GLU A 331 -2.37 33.53 6.25
C GLU A 331 -1.16 33.78 5.34
N VAL A 332 -0.58 34.99 5.40
CA VAL A 332 0.57 35.37 4.55
C VAL A 332 1.78 34.55 4.96
N GLU A 333 2.05 34.44 6.25
CA GLU A 333 3.16 33.66 6.77
C GLU A 333 2.97 32.16 6.53
N TYR A 334 1.76 31.64 6.73
CA TYR A 334 1.44 30.24 6.42
C TYR A 334 1.67 29.93 4.93
N ARG A 335 1.21 30.82 4.04
CA ARG A 335 1.41 30.71 2.59
C ARG A 335 2.88 30.86 2.19
N ARG A 336 3.66 31.71 2.88
CA ARG A 336 5.10 31.86 2.67
C ARG A 336 5.85 30.57 3.01
N ARG A 337 5.49 29.92 4.11
CA ARG A 337 6.09 28.65 4.57
C ARG A 337 5.64 27.44 3.75
N THR A 338 4.47 27.53 3.12
CA THR A 338 3.89 26.42 2.35
C THR A 338 4.83 26.05 1.19
N PRO A 339 5.12 24.76 0.97
CA PRO A 339 5.99 24.33 -0.10
C PRO A 339 5.57 24.90 -1.47
N LYS A 340 6.56 25.31 -2.26
CA LYS A 340 6.37 25.79 -3.61
C LYS A 340 7.27 25.01 -4.54
N PHE A 341 6.84 24.88 -5.79
CA PHE A 341 7.64 24.25 -6.83
C PHE A 341 7.67 25.13 -8.06
N GLN A 342 8.85 25.17 -8.69
CA GLN A 342 9.07 25.93 -9.91
C GLN A 342 8.74 25.04 -11.10
N THR A 343 7.90 25.54 -12.01
CA THR A 343 7.62 24.86 -13.28
C THR A 343 8.80 25.03 -14.25
N LYS A 344 8.83 24.24 -15.32
CA LYS A 344 9.83 24.39 -16.41
C LYS A 344 9.88 25.83 -16.96
N ASP A 345 8.75 26.52 -16.97
CA ASP A 345 8.62 27.91 -17.44
C ASP A 345 9.03 28.97 -16.39
N GLY A 346 9.63 28.54 -15.27
CA GLY A 346 10.11 29.43 -14.21
C GLY A 346 9.04 29.92 -13.24
N LYS A 347 7.75 29.60 -13.46
CA LYS A 347 6.64 30.02 -12.59
C LYS A 347 6.68 29.28 -11.26
N LEU A 348 6.69 30.02 -10.16
CA LEU A 348 6.60 29.46 -8.82
C LEU A 348 5.12 29.22 -8.45
N THR A 349 4.77 27.96 -8.16
CA THR A 349 3.40 27.57 -7.78
C THR A 349 3.38 27.03 -6.36
N THR A 350 2.47 27.55 -5.53
CA THR A 350 2.25 27.03 -4.18
C THR A 350 1.46 25.73 -4.26
N VAL A 351 1.90 24.69 -3.57
CA VAL A 351 1.24 23.38 -3.69
C VAL A 351 -0.24 23.44 -3.29
N THR A 352 -0.60 24.26 -2.30
CA THR A 352 -1.99 24.45 -1.83
C THR A 352 -2.91 25.13 -2.84
N ASP A 353 -2.39 25.78 -3.88
CA ASP A 353 -3.21 26.39 -4.94
C ASP A 353 -3.72 25.38 -5.97
N CYS A 354 -3.31 24.11 -5.85
CA CYS A 354 -3.59 23.05 -6.82
C CYS A 354 -4.45 21.92 -6.22
N TYR A 355 -5.14 21.16 -7.06
CA TYR A 355 -5.64 19.85 -6.65
C TYR A 355 -4.46 18.90 -6.56
N ARG A 356 -4.38 18.09 -5.51
CA ARG A 356 -3.21 17.23 -5.25
C ARG A 356 -3.63 15.79 -5.09
N PHE A 357 -2.87 14.90 -5.71
CA PHE A 357 -2.88 13.48 -5.34
C PHE A 357 -2.32 13.39 -3.92
N VAL A 358 -2.95 12.61 -3.07
CA VAL A 358 -2.43 12.26 -1.75
C VAL A 358 -2.44 10.76 -1.54
N ASN A 359 -1.44 10.26 -0.85
CA ASN A 359 -1.40 8.90 -0.35
C ASN A 359 -1.00 8.87 1.12
N ARG A 360 -1.50 7.87 1.84
CA ARG A 360 -0.93 7.53 3.15
C ARG A 360 0.48 6.98 2.92
N ARG A 361 1.43 7.42 3.74
CA ARG A 361 2.82 6.99 3.64
C ARG A 361 2.99 5.57 4.18
N MET A 362 2.56 5.36 5.42
CA MET A 362 2.73 4.10 6.14
C MET A 362 1.56 3.14 5.94
N PHE A 363 1.88 1.86 5.77
CA PHE A 363 0.91 0.77 5.72
C PHE A 363 1.52 -0.52 6.31
N GLY A 364 0.68 -1.35 6.94
CA GLY A 364 1.09 -2.63 7.51
C GLY A 364 0.95 -3.80 6.52
N SER A 365 1.70 -4.87 6.73
CA SER A 365 1.61 -6.13 5.97
C SER A 365 0.21 -6.74 6.00
N SER A 366 -0.53 -6.59 7.09
CA SER A 366 -1.90 -7.08 7.28
C SER A 366 -3.00 -6.08 6.88
N SER A 367 -2.66 -5.02 6.14
CA SER A 367 -3.65 -4.02 5.72
C SER A 367 -4.51 -4.53 4.56
N GLU A 368 -5.80 -4.18 4.57
CA GLU A 368 -6.72 -4.42 3.45
C GLU A 368 -6.18 -3.84 2.14
N ARG A 369 -5.65 -2.61 2.22
CA ARG A 369 -5.07 -1.84 1.13
C ARG A 369 -3.73 -1.26 1.59
N SER A 370 -2.73 -1.30 0.72
CA SER A 370 -1.39 -0.73 0.96
C SER A 370 -1.29 0.66 0.34
N LEU A 371 -1.95 0.85 -0.80
CA LEU A 371 -1.99 2.11 -1.54
C LEU A 371 -3.33 2.81 -1.30
N ILE A 372 -3.39 3.60 -0.23
CA ILE A 372 -4.58 4.39 0.11
C ILE A 372 -4.42 5.80 -0.44
N THR A 373 -5.24 6.14 -1.44
CA THR A 373 -5.05 7.37 -2.24
C THR A 373 -6.36 8.09 -2.57
N THR A 374 -6.27 9.40 -2.76
CA THR A 374 -7.37 10.23 -3.28
C THR A 374 -6.81 11.55 -3.85
N ILE A 375 -7.69 12.44 -4.32
CA ILE A 375 -7.36 13.83 -4.64
C ILE A 375 -7.97 14.75 -3.58
N ILE A 376 -7.17 15.68 -3.05
CA ILE A 376 -7.64 16.72 -2.12
C ILE A 376 -7.81 18.07 -2.83
N PRO A 377 -8.72 18.93 -2.35
CA PRO A 377 -9.00 20.21 -2.99
C PRO A 377 -7.90 21.26 -2.72
N ASN A 378 -8.02 22.38 -3.42
CA ASN A 378 -7.21 23.58 -3.19
C ASN A 378 -7.39 24.08 -1.74
N GLY A 379 -6.39 24.80 -1.22
CA GLY A 379 -6.35 25.35 0.14
C GLY A 379 -5.88 24.36 1.22
N VAL A 380 -6.16 23.07 1.04
CA VAL A 380 -5.97 22.05 2.09
C VAL A 380 -4.51 21.77 2.43
N GLY A 381 -4.13 21.91 3.71
CA GLY A 381 -2.83 21.46 4.21
C GLY A 381 -2.82 19.97 4.56
N HIS A 382 -1.65 19.38 4.82
CA HIS A 382 -1.56 18.06 5.44
C HIS A 382 -0.29 17.90 6.30
N ILE A 383 -0.30 16.89 7.16
CA ILE A 383 0.85 16.50 7.98
C ILE A 383 1.64 15.32 7.37
N HIS A 384 2.88 15.15 7.83
CA HIS A 384 3.90 14.21 7.32
C HIS A 384 3.46 12.75 7.07
N PRO A 385 2.55 12.12 7.86
CA PRO A 385 2.04 10.78 7.55
C PRO A 385 1.32 10.66 6.20
N VAL A 386 1.03 11.79 5.54
CA VAL A 386 0.49 11.91 4.20
C VAL A 386 1.57 12.47 3.28
N LEU A 387 1.74 11.85 2.11
CA LEU A 387 2.51 12.39 1.01
C LEU A 387 1.54 12.99 0.00
N SER A 388 1.81 14.21 -0.47
CA SER A 388 1.08 14.80 -1.60
C SER A 388 1.96 14.93 -2.83
N THR A 389 1.37 14.78 -4.00
CA THR A 389 1.98 15.02 -5.31
C THR A 389 1.12 15.99 -6.10
N THR A 390 1.70 17.13 -6.44
CA THR A 390 1.10 18.16 -7.29
C THR A 390 1.50 17.90 -8.73
N PHE A 391 0.56 18.00 -9.66
CA PHE A 391 0.80 17.84 -11.10
C PHE A 391 0.49 19.14 -11.83
N LEU A 392 1.30 19.50 -12.82
CA LEU A 392 1.00 20.62 -13.72
C LEU A 392 -0.16 20.28 -14.66
N ASN A 393 -0.20 19.04 -15.14
CA ASN A 393 -1.24 18.56 -16.02
C ASN A 393 -2.36 17.86 -15.22
N THR A 394 -3.55 18.43 -15.25
CA THR A 394 -4.74 17.88 -14.56
C THR A 394 -5.16 16.50 -15.10
N ASN A 395 -4.94 16.20 -16.38
CA ASN A 395 -5.20 14.86 -16.91
C ASN A 395 -4.25 13.81 -16.32
N ASN A 396 -2.96 14.14 -16.18
CA ASN A 396 -1.99 13.23 -15.54
C ASN A 396 -2.38 12.95 -14.08
N LEU A 397 -2.79 13.99 -13.33
CA LEU A 397 -3.33 13.83 -11.97
C LEU A 397 -4.49 12.84 -11.92
N LEU A 398 -5.49 13.01 -12.79
CA LEU A 398 -6.71 12.20 -12.78
C LEU A 398 -6.45 10.75 -13.19
N VAL A 399 -5.65 10.53 -14.23
CA VAL A 399 -5.31 9.17 -14.69
C VAL A 399 -4.45 8.48 -13.65
N PHE A 400 -3.41 9.15 -13.15
CA PHE A 400 -2.53 8.57 -12.14
C PHE A 400 -3.29 8.21 -10.85
N ASN A 401 -4.18 9.09 -10.37
CA ASN A 401 -5.02 8.80 -9.21
C ASN A 401 -5.98 7.63 -9.46
N ALA A 402 -6.62 7.56 -10.63
CA ALA A 402 -7.51 6.44 -10.97
C ALA A 402 -6.75 5.11 -10.97
N LEU A 403 -5.57 5.07 -11.59
CA LEU A 403 -4.71 3.88 -11.59
C LEU A 403 -4.27 3.49 -10.17
N CYS A 404 -3.88 4.45 -9.35
CA CYS A 404 -3.50 4.23 -7.95
C CYS A 404 -4.65 3.80 -7.03
N GLN A 405 -5.92 3.92 -7.47
CA GLN A 405 -7.06 3.34 -6.75
C GLN A 405 -7.20 1.84 -7.01
N SER A 406 -6.66 1.35 -8.12
CA SER A 406 -6.77 -0.06 -8.50
C SER A 406 -5.96 -0.97 -7.58
N ILE A 407 -6.40 -2.23 -7.46
CA ILE A 407 -5.64 -3.27 -6.77
C ILE A 407 -4.34 -3.62 -7.49
N LEU A 408 -4.20 -3.30 -8.77
CA LEU A 408 -2.99 -3.57 -9.55
C LEU A 408 -1.81 -2.71 -9.12
N PHE A 409 -2.07 -1.42 -8.92
CA PHE A 409 -1.04 -0.50 -8.42
C PHE A 409 -0.76 -0.76 -6.94
N ASP A 410 -1.77 -1.11 -6.13
CA ASP A 410 -1.56 -1.57 -4.74
C ASP A 410 -0.72 -2.85 -4.70
N PHE A 411 -1.00 -3.79 -5.60
CA PHE A 411 -0.23 -5.03 -5.76
C PHE A 411 1.25 -4.72 -6.07
N PHE A 412 1.53 -3.81 -7.00
CA PHE A 412 2.90 -3.39 -7.28
C PHE A 412 3.59 -2.83 -6.03
N ILE A 413 2.89 -2.02 -5.21
CA ILE A 413 3.44 -1.55 -3.94
C ILE A 413 3.74 -2.72 -2.99
N LYS A 414 2.85 -3.71 -2.87
CA LYS A 414 3.07 -4.91 -2.05
C LYS A 414 4.31 -5.70 -2.49
N THR A 415 4.57 -5.84 -3.79
CA THR A 415 5.75 -6.60 -4.27
C THR A 415 7.07 -5.92 -3.95
N THR A 416 7.09 -4.60 -3.71
CA THR A 416 8.31 -3.90 -3.26
C THR A 416 8.75 -4.30 -1.85
N GLY A 417 7.88 -4.92 -1.06
CA GLY A 417 8.14 -5.30 0.34
C GLY A 417 8.30 -4.12 1.31
N LYS A 418 8.13 -2.87 0.85
CA LYS A 418 8.18 -1.67 1.68
C LYS A 418 6.93 -1.54 2.54
N SER A 419 7.03 -0.85 3.67
CA SER A 419 5.91 -0.48 4.56
C SER A 419 5.66 1.03 4.60
N ASP A 420 6.45 1.79 3.83
CA ASP A 420 6.42 3.24 3.80
C ASP A 420 6.62 3.77 2.37
N LEU A 421 5.69 4.61 1.92
CA LEU A 421 5.55 5.03 0.54
C LEU A 421 6.00 6.48 0.34
N TYR A 422 7.13 6.64 -0.34
CA TYR A 422 7.71 7.92 -0.74
C TYR A 422 7.67 8.12 -2.26
N GLU A 423 8.01 9.35 -2.70
CA GLU A 423 8.18 9.69 -4.12
C GLU A 423 9.13 8.71 -4.83
N SER A 424 10.17 8.24 -4.14
CA SER A 424 11.15 7.29 -4.69
C SER A 424 10.54 5.97 -5.17
N THR A 425 9.41 5.55 -4.61
CA THR A 425 8.63 4.40 -5.08
C THR A 425 7.54 4.85 -6.07
N LEU A 426 6.83 5.95 -5.80
CA LEU A 426 5.77 6.44 -6.70
C LEU A 426 6.28 6.70 -8.11
N LYS A 427 7.50 7.22 -8.25
CA LYS A 427 8.11 7.51 -9.55
C LYS A 427 8.31 6.28 -10.43
N GLN A 428 8.29 5.07 -9.85
CA GLN A 428 8.41 3.80 -10.57
C GLN A 428 7.07 3.34 -11.17
N LEU A 429 5.95 3.89 -10.70
CA LEU A 429 4.62 3.49 -11.15
C LEU A 429 4.37 3.95 -12.60
N PRO A 430 3.78 3.09 -13.45
CA PRO A 430 3.43 3.45 -14.82
C PRO A 430 2.46 4.64 -14.88
N ILE A 431 2.57 5.42 -15.95
CA ILE A 431 1.55 6.40 -16.32
C ILE A 431 0.98 6.06 -17.70
N ILE A 432 -0.32 5.86 -17.76
CA ILE A 432 -1.04 5.58 -19.01
C ILE A 432 -1.36 6.90 -19.71
N TYR A 433 -1.13 6.96 -21.01
CA TYR A 433 -1.40 8.11 -21.86
C TYR A 433 -2.07 7.66 -23.16
N GLU A 434 -2.70 8.59 -23.87
CA GLU A 434 -3.41 8.31 -25.12
C GLU A 434 -2.43 7.87 -26.22
N GLN A 435 -2.32 6.56 -26.44
CA GLN A 435 -1.47 5.95 -27.48
C GLN A 435 -2.27 5.54 -28.72
N ASN A 436 -3.53 5.17 -28.52
CA ASN A 436 -4.46 4.71 -29.55
C ASN A 436 -5.91 4.89 -29.05
N GLN A 437 -6.89 4.64 -29.92
CA GLN A 437 -8.30 4.82 -29.60
C GLN A 437 -8.79 3.92 -28.46
N PHE A 438 -8.26 2.69 -28.35
CA PHE A 438 -8.60 1.77 -27.26
C PHE A 438 -8.19 2.33 -25.89
N ILE A 439 -6.94 2.78 -25.77
CA ILE A 439 -6.43 3.40 -24.53
C ILE A 439 -7.15 4.73 -24.24
N LYS A 440 -7.49 5.51 -25.27
CA LYS A 440 -8.29 6.74 -25.11
C LYS A 440 -9.62 6.45 -24.41
N LYS A 441 -10.36 5.44 -24.88
CA LYS A 441 -11.64 5.02 -24.28
C LYS A 441 -11.45 4.62 -22.82
N ILE A 442 -10.43 3.80 -22.53
CA ILE A 442 -10.10 3.42 -21.16
C ILE A 442 -9.84 4.65 -20.28
N ILE A 443 -9.06 5.62 -20.74
CA ILE A 443 -8.77 6.86 -20.01
C ILE A 443 -10.05 7.65 -19.71
N ILE A 444 -10.96 7.78 -20.67
CA ILE A 444 -12.25 8.47 -20.48
C ILE A 444 -13.07 7.77 -19.38
N HIS A 445 -13.19 6.45 -19.47
CA HIS A 445 -13.93 5.64 -18.49
C HIS A 445 -13.31 5.64 -17.09
N LEU A 446 -11.97 5.63 -16.99
CA LEU A 446 -11.24 5.79 -15.73
C LEU A 446 -11.49 7.17 -15.11
N LYS A 447 -11.38 8.24 -15.92
CA LYS A 447 -11.60 9.61 -15.45
C LYS A 447 -13.03 9.82 -14.93
N ALA A 448 -14.04 9.33 -15.66
CA ALA A 448 -15.44 9.46 -15.26
C ALA A 448 -15.69 8.84 -13.88
N ARG A 449 -15.23 7.59 -13.66
CA ARG A 449 -15.38 6.87 -12.37
C ARG A 449 -14.57 7.49 -11.25
N ASN A 450 -13.35 7.92 -11.55
CA ASN A 450 -12.48 8.57 -10.57
C ASN A 450 -13.11 9.89 -10.10
N LEU A 451 -13.51 10.78 -11.01
CA LEU A 451 -14.17 12.04 -10.69
C LEU A 451 -15.45 11.81 -9.89
N ALA A 452 -16.28 10.86 -10.31
CA ALA A 452 -17.50 10.46 -9.63
C ALA A 452 -17.24 10.00 -8.17
N ASN A 453 -16.14 9.31 -7.90
CA ASN A 453 -15.76 8.87 -6.56
C ASN A 453 -15.18 9.99 -5.68
N ILE A 454 -14.42 10.93 -6.24
CA ILE A 454 -13.68 11.94 -5.47
C ILE A 454 -14.42 13.28 -5.30
N CYS A 455 -15.22 13.71 -6.29
CA CYS A 455 -15.83 15.04 -6.31
C CYS A 455 -17.10 15.09 -5.46
N LEU A 456 -16.98 14.86 -4.15
CA LEU A 456 -18.11 14.72 -3.21
C LEU A 456 -18.71 16.07 -2.74
N THR A 457 -17.98 17.17 -2.87
CA THR A 457 -18.37 18.51 -2.40
C THR A 457 -18.08 19.58 -3.46
N ASN A 458 -18.66 20.76 -3.28
CA ASN A 458 -18.51 21.93 -4.15
C ASN A 458 -17.05 22.42 -4.23
N HIS A 459 -16.19 22.04 -3.28
CA HIS A 459 -14.75 22.26 -3.30
C HIS A 459 -14.05 21.59 -4.51
N TYR A 460 -14.73 20.64 -5.17
CA TYR A 460 -14.26 19.99 -6.39
C TYR A 460 -14.88 20.55 -7.68
N SER A 461 -15.75 21.55 -7.60
CA SER A 461 -16.46 22.10 -8.75
C SER A 461 -15.53 22.61 -9.86
N PHE A 462 -14.41 23.24 -9.49
CA PHE A 462 -13.41 23.69 -10.47
C PHE A 462 -12.69 22.51 -11.13
N LEU A 463 -12.25 21.51 -10.36
CA LEU A 463 -11.65 20.29 -10.92
C LEU A 463 -12.60 19.59 -11.89
N TRP A 464 -13.87 19.44 -11.49
CA TRP A 464 -14.93 18.84 -12.29
C TRP A 464 -15.08 19.57 -13.62
N LYS A 465 -15.34 20.88 -13.58
CA LYS A 465 -15.54 21.72 -14.76
C LYS A 465 -14.32 21.70 -15.69
N LYS A 466 -13.11 21.83 -15.13
CA LYS A 466 -11.86 21.80 -15.90
C LYS A 466 -11.60 20.46 -16.56
N SER A 467 -12.10 19.37 -15.97
CA SER A 467 -11.82 17.99 -16.41
C SER A 467 -12.96 17.37 -17.21
N TRP A 468 -14.05 18.11 -17.41
CA TRP A 468 -15.25 17.68 -18.11
C TRP A 468 -14.93 17.25 -19.54
N LEU A 469 -15.43 16.08 -19.92
CA LEU A 469 -15.45 15.60 -21.29
C LEU A 469 -16.91 15.27 -21.65
N SER A 470 -17.38 15.69 -22.82
CA SER A 470 -18.72 15.34 -23.31
C SER A 470 -18.94 13.83 -23.34
N ASP A 471 -17.87 13.07 -23.56
CA ASP A 471 -17.88 11.60 -23.63
C ASP A 471 -18.26 10.93 -22.31
N PHE A 472 -18.20 11.63 -21.18
CA PHE A 472 -18.68 11.10 -19.90
C PHE A 472 -20.16 10.72 -19.96
N LYS A 473 -20.95 11.37 -20.81
CA LYS A 473 -22.37 11.03 -21.02
C LYS A 473 -22.58 9.72 -21.77
N TYR A 474 -21.57 9.26 -22.51
CA TYR A 474 -21.60 7.98 -23.23
C TYR A 474 -20.99 6.85 -22.41
N ALA A 475 -20.42 7.14 -21.23
CA ALA A 475 -20.04 6.10 -20.29
C ALA A 475 -21.26 5.33 -19.77
N TYR A 476 -21.01 4.14 -19.24
CA TYR A 476 -22.05 3.22 -18.78
C TYR A 476 -21.49 2.32 -17.66
N TRP A 477 -22.39 1.76 -16.86
CA TRP A 477 -22.09 0.65 -15.95
C TRP A 477 -22.04 -0.65 -16.73
N ALA A 478 -20.96 -1.41 -16.58
CA ALA A 478 -20.75 -2.67 -17.29
C ALA A 478 -21.59 -3.81 -16.70
N LYS A 479 -21.92 -3.74 -15.40
CA LYS A 479 -22.86 -4.66 -14.74
C LYS A 479 -24.27 -4.06 -14.70
N PRO A 480 -25.31 -4.78 -15.18
CA PRO A 480 -26.69 -4.39 -14.94
C PRO A 480 -27.05 -4.70 -13.48
N ASP A 481 -27.31 -3.68 -12.67
CA ASP A 481 -27.72 -3.81 -11.28
C ASP A 481 -28.65 -2.66 -10.89
N THR A 482 -29.73 -2.94 -10.16
CA THR A 482 -30.73 -1.92 -9.79
C THR A 482 -30.15 -0.82 -8.88
N ARG A 483 -29.07 -1.11 -8.15
CA ARG A 483 -28.34 -0.13 -7.32
C ARG A 483 -27.43 0.78 -8.13
N LEU A 484 -27.21 0.45 -9.42
CA LEU A 484 -26.41 1.24 -10.36
C LEU A 484 -27.35 1.84 -11.40
N THR A 485 -27.72 3.11 -11.22
CA THR A 485 -28.67 3.73 -12.13
C THR A 485 -28.10 3.82 -13.55
N ASN A 486 -28.75 3.16 -14.52
CA ASN A 486 -28.32 3.13 -15.92
C ASN A 486 -28.28 4.52 -16.60
N THR A 487 -28.96 5.51 -16.04
CA THR A 487 -28.96 6.90 -16.51
C THR A 487 -27.89 7.77 -15.85
N TYR A 488 -27.17 7.27 -14.85
CA TYR A 488 -26.22 8.05 -14.05
C TYR A 488 -25.22 8.84 -14.91
N PHE A 489 -24.50 8.15 -15.81
CA PHE A 489 -23.52 8.79 -16.68
C PHE A 489 -24.17 9.76 -17.67
N LYS A 490 -25.32 9.40 -18.25
CA LYS A 490 -26.08 10.27 -19.16
C LYS A 490 -26.56 11.55 -18.48
N SER A 491 -26.86 11.48 -17.18
CA SER A 491 -27.30 12.64 -16.37
C SER A 491 -26.16 13.55 -15.91
N LEU A 492 -24.89 13.17 -16.12
CA LEU A 492 -23.76 14.03 -15.74
C LEU A 492 -23.78 15.35 -16.53
N THR A 493 -23.37 16.43 -15.87
CA THR A 493 -23.35 17.77 -16.48
C THR A 493 -21.97 18.44 -16.35
N PRO A 494 -21.64 19.44 -17.19
CA PRO A 494 -20.36 20.15 -17.11
C PRO A 494 -20.14 20.94 -15.81
N THR A 495 -21.22 21.29 -15.12
CA THR A 495 -21.19 22.00 -13.84
C THR A 495 -21.44 20.99 -12.73
N TRP A 496 -20.61 21.00 -11.69
CA TRP A 496 -20.78 20.07 -10.59
C TRP A 496 -22.13 20.29 -9.88
N GLN A 497 -22.82 19.19 -9.58
CA GLN A 497 -24.06 19.12 -8.81
C GLN A 497 -23.96 17.94 -7.82
N HIS A 498 -24.81 17.93 -6.78
CA HIS A 498 -24.79 16.90 -5.73
C HIS A 498 -24.81 15.45 -6.26
N ASN A 499 -25.59 15.21 -7.33
CA ASN A 499 -25.78 13.91 -7.96
C ASN A 499 -24.64 13.51 -8.94
N CYS A 500 -23.68 14.39 -9.20
CA CYS A 500 -22.49 14.05 -9.98
C CYS A 500 -21.57 13.07 -9.24
N ALA A 501 -21.65 13.00 -7.91
CA ALA A 501 -20.83 12.14 -7.08
C ALA A 501 -21.51 10.82 -6.73
N LEU A 502 -20.74 9.73 -6.64
CA LEU A 502 -21.21 8.44 -6.12
C LEU A 502 -21.18 8.46 -4.60
N ARG A 503 -22.34 8.25 -3.98
CA ARG A 503 -22.51 8.37 -2.51
C ARG A 503 -22.82 7.04 -1.81
N THR A 504 -23.47 6.10 -2.49
CA THR A 504 -23.75 4.78 -1.91
C THR A 504 -22.51 3.89 -1.93
N GLU A 505 -22.34 3.09 -0.89
CA GLU A 505 -21.18 2.22 -0.70
C GLU A 505 -21.07 1.20 -1.85
N TYR A 506 -22.20 0.65 -2.32
CA TYR A 506 -22.22 -0.28 -3.45
C TYR A 506 -21.74 0.37 -4.75
N ALA A 507 -22.24 1.56 -5.10
CA ALA A 507 -21.87 2.22 -6.36
C ALA A 507 -20.39 2.63 -6.36
N ARG A 508 -19.89 3.12 -5.22
CA ARG A 508 -18.47 3.46 -5.04
C ARG A 508 -17.58 2.22 -5.12
N ARG A 509 -17.98 1.12 -4.47
CA ARG A 509 -17.30 -0.19 -4.60
C ARG A 509 -17.26 -0.64 -6.05
N HIS A 510 -18.39 -0.59 -6.76
CA HIS A 510 -18.47 -1.05 -8.14
C HIS A 510 -17.64 -0.17 -9.10
N ALA A 511 -17.58 1.15 -8.86
CA ALA A 511 -16.66 2.03 -9.58
C ALA A 511 -15.19 1.60 -9.41
N LEU A 512 -14.78 1.17 -8.22
CA LEU A 512 -13.43 0.62 -7.98
C LEU A 512 -13.21 -0.70 -8.72
N VAL A 513 -14.21 -1.60 -8.74
CA VAL A 513 -14.16 -2.86 -9.52
C VAL A 513 -13.95 -2.57 -11.01
N GLU A 514 -14.67 -1.60 -11.57
CA GLU A 514 -14.50 -1.24 -12.98
C GLU A 514 -13.17 -0.53 -13.25
N ILE A 515 -12.67 0.27 -12.29
CA ILE A 515 -11.31 0.84 -12.35
C ILE A 515 -10.25 -0.28 -12.37
N ASP A 516 -10.42 -1.35 -11.59
CA ASP A 516 -9.50 -2.49 -11.59
C ASP A 516 -9.43 -3.16 -12.97
N VAL A 517 -10.57 -3.40 -13.60
CA VAL A 517 -10.65 -4.00 -14.95
C VAL A 517 -10.06 -3.06 -16.01
N LEU A 518 -10.42 -1.78 -15.97
CA LEU A 518 -9.90 -0.79 -16.92
C LEU A 518 -8.38 -0.62 -16.78
N ALA A 519 -7.85 -0.60 -15.56
CA ALA A 519 -6.42 -0.55 -15.30
C ALA A 519 -5.71 -1.83 -15.79
N ALA A 520 -6.33 -3.00 -15.63
CA ALA A 520 -5.78 -4.27 -16.14
C ALA A 520 -5.69 -4.26 -17.66
N MET A 521 -6.76 -3.85 -18.34
CA MET A 521 -6.76 -3.72 -19.80
C MET A 521 -5.74 -2.69 -20.30
N ALA A 522 -5.59 -1.55 -19.61
CA ALA A 522 -4.59 -0.54 -19.96
C ALA A 522 -3.15 -1.03 -19.83
N LEU A 523 -2.89 -1.89 -18.84
CA LEU A 523 -1.58 -2.51 -18.60
C LEU A 523 -1.38 -3.82 -19.40
N ASN A 524 -2.30 -4.16 -20.30
CA ASN A 524 -2.27 -5.39 -21.10
C ASN A 524 -2.28 -6.69 -20.26
N LEU A 525 -2.92 -6.67 -19.10
CA LEU A 525 -3.18 -7.86 -18.29
C LEU A 525 -4.35 -8.67 -18.86
N THR A 526 -4.42 -9.94 -18.47
CA THR A 526 -5.59 -10.80 -18.70
C THR A 526 -6.53 -10.76 -17.49
N LEU A 527 -7.78 -11.19 -17.69
CA LEU A 527 -8.75 -11.35 -16.59
C LEU A 527 -8.23 -12.32 -15.51
N GLU A 528 -7.61 -13.43 -15.91
CA GLU A 528 -7.09 -14.43 -14.96
C GLU A 528 -5.89 -13.90 -14.16
N GLU A 529 -5.06 -13.03 -14.74
CA GLU A 529 -4.01 -12.33 -13.99
C GLU A 529 -4.61 -11.38 -12.95
N LEU A 530 -5.64 -10.59 -13.31
CA LEU A 530 -6.35 -9.71 -12.38
C LEU A 530 -6.98 -10.50 -11.21
N LYS A 531 -7.66 -11.61 -11.52
CA LYS A 531 -8.23 -12.53 -10.52
C LYS A 531 -7.14 -13.15 -9.63
N THR A 532 -6.03 -13.58 -10.22
CA THR A 532 -4.89 -14.13 -9.49
C THR A 532 -4.30 -13.11 -8.51
N ILE A 533 -4.14 -11.85 -8.92
CA ILE A 533 -3.68 -10.77 -8.05
C ILE A 533 -4.62 -10.61 -6.85
N TYR A 534 -5.94 -10.51 -7.10
CA TYR A 534 -6.93 -10.40 -6.03
C TYR A 534 -6.89 -11.61 -5.08
N ARG A 535 -6.89 -12.84 -5.61
CA ARG A 535 -6.90 -14.09 -4.84
C ARG A 535 -5.66 -14.24 -3.95
N VAL A 536 -4.49 -13.92 -4.50
CA VAL A 536 -3.20 -14.18 -3.85
C VAL A 536 -2.83 -13.06 -2.88
N GLN A 537 -2.95 -11.80 -3.30
CA GLN A 537 -2.28 -10.66 -2.65
C GLN A 537 -3.19 -9.85 -1.73
N PHE A 538 -4.50 -10.09 -1.78
CA PHE A 538 -5.50 -9.33 -1.00
C PHE A 538 -6.38 -10.21 -0.10
N PRO A 539 -5.80 -11.10 0.74
CA PRO A 539 -6.59 -12.00 1.59
C PRO A 539 -7.49 -11.26 2.59
N VAL A 540 -7.04 -10.13 3.13
CA VAL A 540 -7.82 -9.31 4.09
C VAL A 540 -9.03 -8.66 3.39
N MET A 541 -8.83 -8.14 2.17
CA MET A 541 -9.91 -7.58 1.37
C MET A 541 -10.94 -8.66 1.01
N ARG A 542 -10.48 -9.86 0.61
CA ARG A 542 -11.35 -11.02 0.35
C ARG A 542 -12.20 -11.37 1.58
N GLN A 543 -11.56 -11.46 2.74
CA GLN A 543 -12.26 -11.75 3.99
C GLN A 543 -13.36 -10.71 4.25
N TYR A 544 -13.05 -9.43 4.11
CA TYR A 544 -14.02 -8.36 4.35
C TYR A 544 -15.16 -8.38 3.34
N GLU A 545 -14.87 -8.50 2.04
CA GLU A 545 -15.90 -8.55 1.00
C GLU A 545 -16.80 -9.78 1.13
N SER A 546 -16.26 -10.94 1.58
CA SER A 546 -17.03 -12.18 1.75
C SER A 546 -18.14 -12.11 2.81
N ASP A 547 -18.06 -11.15 3.72
CA ASP A 547 -19.02 -10.93 4.80
C ASP A 547 -19.38 -9.44 4.96
N THR A 548 -19.42 -8.72 3.83
CA THR A 548 -20.00 -7.39 3.71
C THR A 548 -21.30 -7.48 2.92
N TRP A 549 -22.40 -7.07 3.56
CA TRP A 549 -23.74 -7.20 3.03
C TRP A 549 -24.31 -5.83 2.70
N TYR A 550 -25.00 -5.75 1.56
CA TYR A 550 -25.62 -4.54 1.05
C TYR A 550 -27.14 -4.67 1.06
N ASP A 551 -27.83 -3.55 1.22
CA ASP A 551 -29.27 -3.45 1.05
C ASP A 551 -29.67 -3.13 -0.41
N GLN A 552 -30.97 -3.11 -0.71
CA GLN A 552 -31.48 -2.80 -2.06
C GLN A 552 -31.09 -1.41 -2.57
N ASN A 553 -30.73 -0.48 -1.68
CA ASN A 553 -30.32 0.88 -2.04
C ASN A 553 -28.78 1.02 -2.14
N GLY A 554 -28.05 -0.07 -1.88
CA GLY A 554 -26.59 -0.10 -1.97
C GLY A 554 -25.87 0.40 -0.72
N ARG A 555 -26.55 0.51 0.43
CA ARG A 555 -25.91 0.77 1.73
C ARG A 555 -25.38 -0.52 2.34
N ILE A 556 -24.26 -0.42 3.06
CA ILE A 556 -23.77 -1.54 3.87
C ILE A 556 -24.68 -1.73 5.09
N VAL A 557 -25.38 -2.87 5.15
CA VAL A 557 -26.21 -3.26 6.30
C VAL A 557 -25.40 -4.02 7.37
N PHE A 558 -24.32 -4.69 6.98
CA PHE A 558 -23.39 -5.36 7.89
C PHE A 558 -22.01 -5.53 7.23
N THR A 559 -20.92 -5.43 8.00
CA THR A 559 -19.56 -5.74 7.53
C THR A 559 -18.67 -6.24 8.67
N CYS A 560 -17.78 -7.18 8.37
CA CYS A 560 -16.71 -7.60 9.29
C CYS A 560 -15.42 -6.74 9.18
N SER A 561 -15.42 -5.69 8.34
CA SER A 561 -14.25 -4.82 8.16
C SER A 561 -13.89 -4.04 9.42
N LYS A 562 -12.65 -4.18 9.88
CA LYS A 562 -12.10 -3.39 10.99
C LYS A 562 -11.99 -1.89 10.66
N GLY A 563 -11.98 -1.54 9.37
CA GLY A 563 -11.97 -0.15 8.92
C GLY A 563 -13.30 0.56 9.11
N LEU A 564 -14.41 -0.19 9.08
CA LEU A 564 -15.79 0.31 9.03
C LEU A 564 -16.58 0.01 10.33
N ILE A 565 -15.89 -0.08 11.46
CA ILE A 565 -16.54 -0.29 12.77
C ILE A 565 -17.63 0.78 12.98
N GLY A 566 -18.84 0.33 13.28
CA GLY A 566 -20.01 1.19 13.50
C GLY A 566 -20.91 1.38 12.28
N VAL A 567 -20.48 0.95 11.08
CA VAL A 567 -21.31 0.92 9.86
C VAL A 567 -22.19 -0.33 9.87
N GLY A 568 -23.48 -0.15 9.60
CA GLY A 568 -24.45 -1.25 9.64
C GLY A 568 -24.75 -1.76 11.05
N PHE A 569 -25.40 -2.92 11.13
CA PHE A 569 -25.72 -3.60 12.38
C PHE A 569 -24.51 -4.30 12.98
N SER A 570 -24.53 -4.53 14.30
CA SER A 570 -23.58 -5.42 14.95
C SER A 570 -23.79 -6.88 14.55
N ARG A 571 -22.81 -7.77 14.76
CA ARG A 571 -22.94 -9.20 14.40
C ARG A 571 -24.16 -9.88 15.04
N PRO A 572 -24.49 -9.68 16.34
CA PRO A 572 -25.69 -10.26 16.93
C PRO A 572 -26.99 -9.74 16.30
N GLU A 573 -27.10 -8.42 16.09
CA GLU A 573 -28.27 -7.81 15.45
C GLU A 573 -28.44 -8.29 14.01
N TRP A 574 -27.34 -8.33 13.25
CA TRP A 574 -27.30 -8.82 11.88
C TRP A 574 -27.83 -10.25 11.76
N ASN A 575 -27.44 -11.15 12.67
CA ASN A 575 -27.89 -12.53 12.65
C ASN A 575 -29.42 -12.68 12.79
N ASN A 576 -30.10 -11.70 13.40
CA ASN A 576 -31.55 -11.71 13.56
C ASN A 576 -32.30 -11.26 12.30
N ILE A 577 -31.65 -10.48 11.42
CA ILE A 577 -32.30 -9.85 10.24
C ILE A 577 -31.76 -10.36 8.89
N LYS A 578 -30.63 -11.07 8.88
CA LYS A 578 -29.91 -11.46 7.64
C LYS A 578 -30.76 -12.22 6.62
N ASP A 579 -31.77 -12.96 7.07
CA ASP A 579 -32.58 -13.84 6.24
C ASP A 579 -33.85 -13.15 5.68
N MET A 580 -34.07 -11.87 6.02
CA MET A 580 -35.19 -11.07 5.51
C MET A 580 -35.19 -11.02 3.98
N LYS A 581 -36.35 -11.31 3.38
CA LYS A 581 -36.54 -11.29 1.91
C LYS A 581 -37.20 -10.02 1.39
N SER A 582 -37.87 -9.28 2.27
CA SER A 582 -38.59 -8.04 1.97
C SER A 582 -38.75 -7.21 3.26
N GLY A 583 -39.25 -5.98 3.11
CA GLY A 583 -39.44 -5.05 4.21
C GLY A 583 -38.23 -4.17 4.51
N THR A 584 -38.33 -3.40 5.59
CA THR A 584 -37.30 -2.47 6.03
C THR A 584 -36.93 -2.71 7.49
N VAL A 585 -35.69 -2.41 7.85
CA VAL A 585 -35.22 -2.35 9.23
C VAL A 585 -34.60 -0.99 9.47
N GLU A 586 -34.75 -0.48 10.69
CA GLU A 586 -34.26 0.83 11.06
C GLU A 586 -33.19 0.71 12.14
N ARG A 587 -32.22 1.63 12.08
CA ARG A 587 -31.19 1.76 13.09
C ARG A 587 -31.02 3.23 13.42
N THR A 588 -31.21 3.56 14.69
CA THR A 588 -30.95 4.90 15.19
C THR A 588 -29.49 5.03 15.62
N ILE A 589 -28.83 6.08 15.15
CA ILE A 589 -27.44 6.39 15.48
C ILE A 589 -27.32 7.80 16.04
N ILE A 590 -26.33 7.98 16.91
CA ILE A 590 -25.89 9.28 17.39
C ILE A 590 -24.80 9.78 16.43
N ASP A 591 -25.10 10.82 15.68
CA ASP A 591 -24.21 11.42 14.70
C ASP A 591 -23.66 12.76 15.22
N ASN A 592 -22.34 12.81 15.41
CA ASN A 592 -21.61 14.01 15.77
C ASN A 592 -20.58 14.37 14.69
N THR A 593 -20.84 14.03 13.43
CA THR A 593 -19.94 14.27 12.31
C THR A 593 -20.20 15.59 11.58
N MET A 594 -21.33 16.26 11.87
CA MET A 594 -21.72 17.52 11.23
C MET A 594 -21.42 18.76 12.09
N PRO A 595 -21.23 19.93 11.46
CA PRO A 595 -21.36 21.22 12.13
C PRO A 595 -22.75 21.36 12.77
N GLY A 596 -22.84 21.89 13.99
CA GLY A 596 -24.12 22.03 14.71
C GLY A 596 -24.28 21.10 15.93
N GLY A 597 -23.36 20.15 16.13
CA GLY A 597 -23.31 19.29 17.31
C GLY A 597 -23.89 17.90 17.08
N THR A 598 -24.14 17.21 18.18
CA THR A 598 -24.68 15.84 18.17
C THR A 598 -26.15 15.85 17.78
N MET A 599 -26.53 15.00 16.81
CA MET A 599 -27.91 14.76 16.42
C MET A 599 -28.22 13.27 16.35
N GLU A 600 -29.48 12.91 16.56
CA GLU A 600 -29.98 11.56 16.39
C GLU A 600 -30.47 11.38 14.94
N ARG A 601 -30.08 10.28 14.30
CA ARG A 601 -30.48 9.96 12.92
C ARG A 601 -30.94 8.52 12.82
N THR A 602 -32.04 8.30 12.12
CA THR A 602 -32.53 6.96 11.79
C THR A 602 -32.11 6.59 10.37
N ILE A 603 -31.41 5.47 10.24
CA ILE A 603 -31.04 4.88 8.95
C ILE A 603 -31.98 3.71 8.67
N THR A 604 -32.68 3.77 7.54
CA THR A 604 -33.55 2.69 7.07
C THR A 604 -32.82 1.85 6.01
N TYR A 605 -32.77 0.53 6.22
CA TYR A 605 -32.22 -0.45 5.30
C TYR A 605 -33.34 -1.29 4.69
N LYS A 606 -33.23 -1.63 3.40
CA LYS A 606 -34.26 -2.37 2.66
C LYS A 606 -33.80 -3.76 2.20
N ALA A 607 -34.52 -4.80 2.60
CA ALA A 607 -34.27 -6.19 2.23
C ALA A 607 -34.75 -6.52 0.80
N PRO A 608 -34.25 -7.59 0.14
CA PRO A 608 -33.27 -8.54 0.65
C PRO A 608 -31.85 -7.97 0.66
N PHE A 609 -31.03 -8.55 1.52
CA PHE A 609 -29.61 -8.21 1.63
C PHE A 609 -28.77 -9.17 0.79
N ASP A 610 -27.73 -8.66 0.15
CA ASP A 610 -26.86 -9.46 -0.71
C ASP A 610 -25.38 -9.18 -0.47
N ARG A 611 -24.54 -10.07 -1.01
CA ARG A 611 -23.09 -9.93 -1.00
C ARG A 611 -22.57 -9.80 -2.41
N CYS A 612 -21.42 -9.15 -2.52
CA CYS A 612 -20.71 -9.08 -3.78
C CYS A 612 -19.70 -10.22 -3.92
N ASP A 613 -19.48 -10.63 -5.16
CA ASP A 613 -18.41 -11.56 -5.54
C ASP A 613 -17.55 -10.84 -6.58
N ARG A 614 -16.38 -10.36 -6.13
CA ARG A 614 -15.51 -9.52 -6.95
C ARG A 614 -14.97 -10.24 -8.19
N GLU A 615 -14.71 -11.55 -8.13
CA GLU A 615 -14.23 -12.29 -9.29
C GLU A 615 -15.34 -12.41 -10.36
N LYS A 616 -16.58 -12.68 -9.94
CA LYS A 616 -17.74 -12.65 -10.85
C LYS A 616 -18.01 -11.25 -11.38
N ASP A 617 -17.87 -10.22 -10.54
CA ASP A 617 -18.00 -8.84 -11.00
C ASP A 617 -16.93 -8.52 -12.05
N TYR A 618 -15.67 -8.94 -11.87
CA TYR A 618 -14.62 -8.79 -12.89
C TYR A 618 -14.98 -9.50 -14.19
N GLU A 619 -15.50 -10.73 -14.14
CA GLU A 619 -15.91 -11.47 -15.35
C GLU A 619 -17.00 -10.73 -16.13
N VAL A 620 -18.02 -10.21 -15.45
CA VAL A 620 -19.11 -9.44 -16.07
C VAL A 620 -18.57 -8.15 -16.68
N VAL A 621 -17.82 -7.39 -15.89
CA VAL A 621 -17.28 -6.08 -16.28
C VAL A 621 -16.30 -6.23 -17.45
N TRP A 622 -15.41 -7.22 -17.39
CA TRP A 622 -14.41 -7.50 -18.44
C TRP A 622 -15.08 -7.83 -19.76
N ARG A 623 -16.05 -8.76 -19.74
CA ARG A 623 -16.78 -9.17 -20.94
C ARG A 623 -17.47 -7.99 -21.60
N GLU A 624 -18.11 -7.13 -20.82
CA GLU A 624 -18.86 -6.01 -21.38
C GLU A 624 -17.94 -4.91 -21.94
N PHE A 625 -16.83 -4.57 -21.26
CA PHE A 625 -15.85 -3.64 -21.84
C PHE A 625 -15.17 -4.21 -23.09
N GLU A 626 -14.79 -5.48 -23.07
CA GLU A 626 -14.21 -6.14 -24.24
C GLU A 626 -15.16 -6.09 -25.44
N ARG A 627 -16.44 -6.41 -25.22
CA ARG A 627 -17.47 -6.36 -26.27
C ARG A 627 -17.59 -4.96 -26.86
N ARG A 628 -17.80 -3.94 -26.02
CA ARG A 628 -18.05 -2.57 -26.52
C ARG A 628 -16.84 -1.91 -27.15
N PHE A 629 -15.65 -2.12 -26.58
CA PHE A 629 -14.45 -1.52 -27.13
C PHE A 629 -14.06 -2.14 -28.48
N LYS A 630 -14.43 -3.40 -28.74
CA LYS A 630 -14.32 -4.03 -30.07
C LYS A 630 -15.39 -3.53 -31.04
N ASP A 631 -16.65 -3.43 -30.61
CA ASP A 631 -17.79 -3.05 -31.47
C ASP A 631 -17.69 -1.60 -31.98
N GLU A 632 -17.20 -0.68 -31.16
CA GLU A 632 -17.01 0.73 -31.49
C GLU A 632 -15.66 1.04 -32.16
N GLY A 633 -14.92 0.01 -32.59
CA GLY A 633 -13.68 0.11 -33.36
C GLY A 633 -13.86 -0.21 -34.86
N LYS A 634 -15.09 -0.55 -35.26
CA LYS A 634 -15.59 -0.55 -36.64
C LYS A 634 -16.39 0.72 -36.86
#